data_AF-A0A1S3JAZ5-F1
#
_entry.id   AF-A0A1S3JAZ5-F1
#
_cell.length_a   1.000
_cell.length_b   1.000
_cell.length_c   1.000
_cell.angle_alpha   90.00
_cell.angle_beta   90.00
_cell.angle_gamma   90.00
#
_symmetry.space_group_name_H-M   'P 1'
#
loop_
_entity.id
_entity.type
_entity.pdbx_description
1 polymer ?
#
loop_
_entity_poly.entity_id
_entity_poly.type
_entity_poly.pdbx_seq_one_letter_code
_entity_poly.pdbx_strand_id
1 'polypeptide(L)'
;MKRGKASSLLHVLKWRNPRRDTIVVILVVATIILLIQKELMRQQATTAVHADSNWAEVVSWRHQHTGRQLTSSDLYEEDRRIAIGCAVTTRRIFGLDENNIKERLPLFKQMLPTFCKTASIGFNYTFFIAHDNNDPFFNMMDAHLVFQQAFASVLTAYCSYKIAVSLHIIEVPYGSKPSWAQADAMLVAYLEDMPYFYRINDDTRFTTSGWTEAFISRLANFQPPNVGVVGPQHKGGNEEILTYDFVHRTHMDIYGVYYPRIFTTWWADQWISDVYSPSRFAKLPSVQVEHVQGFKSRYDVDFSREQYFREEESKGKAYLARWLEAKQKASLSRNTDTRHVIAYTLYGANLTYTYGAIRIAQLAPVIFPKWKLRFYVEDSSGGENSTKYPAVPSLILKILRRLGAQISIVSRDDARDIPAAFWKFLVADDPNISKFLLRDVTTRPTDREAIFLEHWMTSKEPFYCIRDHPNHGRFALMGNLFGGKAVDLQKTLRNSIRESISGYKDLNAFLNERVWPLIKSNTLCHDSVACEKYPNSAPAPLERTHYDYIGEHVAPYGEPLYPDELVKLQRMAVQKKCVNDTRYSMLFYSLGMSIAPVYDVKNTLRPFGVKFVDNSLSENCGAFKSCASSLKVLNRNNTVDLSAEDAERFFQAYKEDYLFTQVDAFVCTDPVSVCEAFVKFNKSLLIMTSTRYEKGRTSPIRWRQWNKRLLTLANDPTNVIAATSKYDVEYMKYFLGTEALLLEPSCAYLKYKYNPKKNQFLLGPILSDEFRSFFRQELNFAMNKTKVNVEIEYMPYSSLFKAGSHRRISEYKGIIHIPFDVTSMYQTEQYRMNIPLFFPSLDLLIKWHLKYQLLQQRTLAGQEGRSAKASAIPGVMDVPDPNDDTYDVALRHWLQYADYYQWPYVILFESLDDLVEKLERVDLAETSREMMTYNTYLKEQLLDKWKRVLTRLAITKTGHFWRHSKFELHTLKI
;
A
#
# COMPACT_ATOMS: atom_id res chain seq x y z
N MET A 1 -5.24 47.08 1.55
CA MET A 1 -5.04 48.20 0.58
C MET A 1 -4.53 47.65 -0.75
N LYS A 2 -4.85 48.32 -1.87
CA LYS A 2 -4.65 47.94 -3.29
C LYS A 2 -5.77 47.11 -3.95
N ARG A 3 -7.00 47.66 -3.97
CA ARG A 3 -7.93 47.52 -5.10
C ARG A 3 -7.73 48.74 -5.99
N GLY A 4 -7.20 48.57 -7.19
CA GLY A 4 -7.00 49.68 -8.12
C GLY A 4 -5.89 49.42 -9.11
N LYS A 5 -6.08 48.43 -10.00
CA LYS A 5 -5.34 48.24 -11.28
C LYS A 5 -5.91 47.07 -12.10
N ALA A 6 -7.24 46.95 -12.17
CA ALA A 6 -7.92 45.92 -12.96
C ALA A 6 -8.90 46.47 -14.01
N SER A 7 -8.86 47.79 -14.30
CA SER A 7 -9.81 48.41 -15.25
C SER A 7 -9.20 48.84 -16.59
N SER A 8 -7.98 48.40 -16.95
CA SER A 8 -7.31 48.86 -18.18
C SER A 8 -6.88 47.75 -19.15
N LEU A 9 -7.49 46.57 -19.11
CA LEU A 9 -7.15 45.45 -20.01
C LEU A 9 -8.32 44.91 -20.85
N LEU A 10 -9.49 45.57 -20.82
CA LEU A 10 -10.70 45.14 -21.54
C LEU A 10 -11.06 45.95 -22.79
N HIS A 11 -10.21 46.88 -23.21
CA HIS A 11 -10.39 47.62 -24.45
C HIS A 11 -9.11 47.61 -25.28
N VAL A 12 -8.88 46.53 -26.03
CA VAL A 12 -8.40 46.49 -27.44
C VAL A 12 -8.31 45.00 -27.82
N LEU A 13 -9.40 44.38 -28.30
CA LEU A 13 -9.30 43.24 -29.23
C LEU A 13 -10.56 43.21 -30.10
N LYS A 14 -10.44 43.71 -31.34
CA LYS A 14 -11.42 43.48 -32.42
C LYS A 14 -11.27 42.04 -32.88
N TRP A 15 -12.33 41.26 -32.75
CA TRP A 15 -12.40 39.83 -32.99
C TRP A 15 -12.40 39.49 -34.49
N ARG A 16 -11.40 38.71 -34.95
CA ARG A 16 -11.28 38.27 -36.36
C ARG A 16 -10.51 36.93 -36.52
N ASN A 17 -10.68 35.87 -35.70
CA ASN A 17 -10.50 34.48 -36.17
C ASN A 17 -10.86 33.36 -35.17
N PRO A 18 -11.91 32.53 -35.40
CA PRO A 18 -12.39 31.54 -34.43
C PRO A 18 -11.43 30.36 -34.13
N ARG A 19 -10.36 30.14 -34.91
CA ARG A 19 -9.38 29.04 -34.64
C ARG A 19 -8.15 29.46 -33.83
N ARG A 20 -7.78 30.75 -33.83
CA ARG A 20 -6.70 31.27 -32.96
C ARG A 20 -7.22 31.62 -31.56
N ASP A 21 -8.49 32.03 -31.49
CA ASP A 21 -9.12 32.50 -30.27
C ASP A 21 -9.34 31.35 -29.26
N THR A 22 -9.63 30.12 -29.72
CA THR A 22 -9.74 28.94 -28.84
C THR A 22 -8.40 28.58 -28.19
N ILE A 23 -7.28 28.72 -28.91
CA ILE A 23 -5.94 28.44 -28.38
C ILE A 23 -5.54 29.49 -27.33
N VAL A 24 -5.87 30.77 -27.57
CA VAL A 24 -5.60 31.84 -26.61
C VAL A 24 -6.46 31.69 -25.37
N VAL A 25 -7.74 31.33 -25.49
CA VAL A 25 -8.63 31.06 -24.35
C VAL A 25 -8.14 29.84 -23.55
N ILE A 26 -7.73 28.76 -24.22
CA ILE A 26 -7.16 27.58 -23.54
C ILE A 26 -5.86 27.95 -22.80
N LEU A 27 -4.98 28.75 -23.40
CA LEU A 27 -3.73 29.18 -22.77
C LEU A 27 -3.98 30.12 -21.58
N VAL A 28 -4.94 31.03 -21.68
CA VAL A 28 -5.32 31.94 -20.59
C VAL A 28 -5.97 31.17 -19.44
N VAL A 29 -6.88 30.23 -19.73
CA VAL A 29 -7.51 29.36 -18.73
C VAL A 29 -6.47 28.46 -18.06
N ALA A 30 -5.56 27.84 -18.82
CA ALA A 30 -4.47 27.05 -18.26
C ALA A 30 -3.53 27.88 -17.38
N THR A 31 -3.25 29.12 -17.77
CA THR A 31 -2.41 30.05 -16.97
C THR A 31 -3.12 30.48 -15.69
N ILE A 32 -4.43 30.73 -15.73
CA ILE A 32 -5.24 31.04 -14.56
C ILE A 32 -5.33 29.84 -13.61
N ILE A 33 -5.53 28.63 -14.13
CA ILE A 33 -5.52 27.39 -13.33
C ILE A 33 -4.16 27.20 -12.65
N LEU A 34 -3.05 27.43 -13.37
CA LEU A 34 -1.70 27.35 -12.81
C LEU A 34 -1.45 28.43 -11.74
N LEU A 35 -1.97 29.64 -11.92
CA LEU A 35 -1.85 30.71 -10.93
C LEU A 35 -2.71 30.43 -9.68
N ILE A 36 -3.91 29.86 -9.84
CA ILE A 36 -4.77 29.42 -8.74
C ILE A 36 -4.10 28.26 -7.98
N GLN A 37 -3.55 27.27 -8.70
CA GLN A 37 -2.77 26.19 -8.08
C GLN A 37 -1.55 26.73 -7.34
N LYS A 38 -0.83 27.70 -7.93
CA LYS A 38 0.32 28.35 -7.29
C LYS A 38 -0.08 29.09 -6.01
N GLU A 39 -1.19 29.82 -6.01
CA GLU A 39 -1.67 30.54 -4.83
C GLU A 39 -2.18 29.56 -3.75
N LEU A 40 -2.87 28.48 -4.14
CA LEU A 40 -3.27 27.40 -3.21
C LEU A 40 -2.07 26.70 -2.56
N MET A 41 -1.02 26.40 -3.34
CA MET A 41 0.22 25.80 -2.84
C MET A 41 1.00 26.78 -1.93
N ARG A 42 0.96 28.08 -2.25
CA ARG A 42 1.59 29.12 -1.42
C ARG A 42 0.85 29.33 -0.10
N GLN A 43 -0.48 29.24 -0.12
CA GLN A 43 -1.33 29.22 1.08
C GLN A 43 -1.03 27.97 1.93
N GLN A 44 -0.88 26.79 1.32
CA GLN A 44 -0.48 25.56 2.02
C GLN A 44 0.92 25.66 2.66
N ALA A 45 1.90 26.28 1.99
CA ALA A 45 3.22 26.50 2.56
C ALA A 45 3.21 27.53 3.71
N THR A 46 2.37 28.57 3.63
CA THR A 46 2.19 29.53 4.74
C THR A 46 1.41 28.94 5.92
N THR A 47 0.50 27.99 5.68
CA THR A 47 -0.16 27.25 6.77
C THR A 47 0.80 26.37 7.59
N ALA A 48 1.88 25.87 6.99
CA ALA A 48 2.92 25.13 7.71
C ALA A 48 3.77 26.04 8.62
N VAL A 49 4.00 27.28 8.21
CA VAL A 49 4.78 28.29 8.96
C VAL A 49 4.01 28.87 10.16
N HIS A 50 2.67 28.98 10.08
CA HIS A 50 1.84 29.40 11.22
C HIS A 50 1.56 28.26 12.22
N ALA A 51 1.55 27.00 11.78
CA ALA A 51 1.56 25.88 12.73
C ALA A 51 2.82 25.95 13.61
N ASP A 52 3.99 26.25 13.03
CA ASP A 52 5.28 26.38 13.74
C ASP A 52 5.26 27.43 14.88
N SER A 53 4.40 28.48 14.84
CA SER A 53 4.33 29.49 15.91
C SER A 53 3.53 29.06 17.14
N ASN A 54 2.43 28.32 16.98
CA ASN A 54 1.67 27.76 18.11
C ASN A 54 2.43 26.59 18.77
N TRP A 55 3.30 25.90 18.03
CA TRP A 55 4.16 24.84 18.56
C TRP A 55 5.21 25.33 19.56
N ALA A 56 5.80 26.51 19.33
CA ALA A 56 6.75 27.09 20.27
C ALA A 56 6.10 27.41 21.62
N GLU A 57 4.82 27.79 21.64
CA GLU A 57 4.04 28.01 22.87
C GLU A 57 3.68 26.69 23.58
N VAL A 58 3.30 25.63 22.85
CA VAL A 58 3.01 24.30 23.43
C VAL A 58 4.25 23.70 24.10
N VAL A 59 5.44 23.86 23.50
CA VAL A 59 6.72 23.41 24.08
C VAL A 59 7.15 24.30 25.26
N SER A 60 6.94 25.62 25.17
CA SER A 60 7.22 26.60 26.23
C SER A 60 6.42 26.34 27.52
N TRP A 61 5.14 26.01 27.42
CA TRP A 61 4.26 25.78 28.58
C TRP A 61 4.73 24.60 29.46
N ARG A 62 5.38 23.59 28.88
CA ARG A 62 5.84 22.39 29.61
C ARG A 62 7.27 22.47 30.13
N HIS A 63 8.12 23.36 29.61
CA HIS A 63 9.47 23.58 30.16
C HIS A 63 9.46 24.13 31.60
N GLN A 64 8.31 24.58 32.10
CA GLN A 64 8.14 24.92 33.51
C GLN A 64 7.96 23.69 34.44
N HIS A 65 7.70 22.48 33.92
CA HIS A 65 7.43 21.31 34.76
C HIS A 65 8.04 20.01 34.21
N THR A 66 9.03 19.50 34.96
CA THR A 66 9.54 18.11 35.02
C THR A 66 10.78 17.73 34.18
N GLY A 67 11.95 17.79 34.84
CA GLY A 67 13.10 16.94 34.54
C GLY A 67 13.16 15.78 35.55
N ARG A 68 12.65 14.59 35.20
CA ARG A 68 12.84 13.37 36.01
C ARG A 68 12.91 12.12 35.13
N GLN A 69 13.79 11.18 35.48
CA GLN A 69 13.89 9.86 34.86
C GLN A 69 12.77 8.92 35.36
N LEU A 70 12.31 8.03 34.46
CA LEU A 70 11.16 7.14 34.65
C LEU A 70 11.53 5.86 35.46
N THR A 71 10.58 5.37 36.25
CA THR A 71 10.63 4.18 37.10
C THR A 71 9.59 3.12 36.67
N SER A 72 9.58 1.93 37.28
CA SER A 72 8.67 0.82 36.91
C SER A 72 7.19 1.06 37.26
N SER A 73 6.87 1.98 38.17
CA SER A 73 5.48 2.42 38.41
C SER A 73 4.92 3.24 37.24
N ASP A 74 5.80 3.97 36.54
CA ASP A 74 5.41 4.88 35.47
C ASP A 74 4.94 4.10 34.22
N LEU A 75 5.42 2.86 34.06
CA LEU A 75 4.96 1.94 33.01
C LEU A 75 3.51 1.46 33.22
N TYR A 76 3.05 1.31 34.49
CA TYR A 76 1.65 0.98 34.80
C TYR A 76 0.72 2.22 34.72
N GLU A 77 1.28 3.42 34.89
CA GLU A 77 0.60 4.70 34.67
C GLU A 77 0.45 5.04 33.19
N GLU A 78 1.39 4.59 32.34
CA GLU A 78 1.33 4.83 30.89
C GLU A 78 0.02 4.28 30.30
N ASP A 79 -0.41 3.05 30.62
CA ASP A 79 -1.61 2.41 30.05
C ASP A 79 -2.96 3.05 30.45
N ARG A 80 -2.94 4.08 31.31
CA ARG A 80 -4.15 4.71 31.86
C ARG A 80 -4.46 6.09 31.27
N ARG A 81 -3.68 6.55 30.29
CA ARG A 81 -3.87 7.86 29.65
C ARG A 81 -4.67 7.76 28.35
N ILE A 82 -5.78 8.50 28.26
CA ILE A 82 -6.67 8.47 27.11
C ILE A 82 -6.75 9.86 26.50
N ALA A 83 -6.40 9.98 25.22
CA ALA A 83 -6.62 11.20 24.46
C ALA A 83 -8.01 11.19 23.85
N ILE A 84 -8.83 12.20 24.17
CA ILE A 84 -10.16 12.40 23.57
C ILE A 84 -10.05 13.48 22.51
N GLY A 85 -10.10 13.11 21.23
CA GLY A 85 -9.98 14.07 20.12
C GLY A 85 -11.32 14.47 19.59
N CYS A 86 -11.49 15.77 19.41
CA CYS A 86 -12.73 16.34 18.94
C CYS A 86 -12.43 17.60 18.11
N ALA A 87 -13.25 17.85 17.09
CA ALA A 87 -13.25 19.11 16.36
C ALA A 87 -14.53 19.89 16.70
N VAL A 88 -14.38 21.17 17.03
CA VAL A 88 -15.48 22.06 17.43
C VAL A 88 -15.59 23.21 16.44
N THR A 89 -16.81 23.57 16.07
CA THR A 89 -17.09 24.77 15.27
C THR A 89 -18.31 25.52 15.79
N THR A 90 -18.25 26.85 15.73
CA THR A 90 -19.32 27.76 16.15
C THR A 90 -19.99 28.48 14.98
N ARG A 91 -19.58 28.22 13.73
CA ARG A 91 -20.03 28.95 12.53
C ARG A 91 -21.56 29.04 12.31
N ARG A 92 -22.34 28.12 12.86
CA ARG A 92 -23.81 28.11 12.74
C ARG A 92 -24.53 28.47 14.05
N ILE A 93 -23.79 28.97 15.04
CA ILE A 93 -24.32 29.32 16.35
C ILE A 93 -24.10 30.83 16.57
N PHE A 94 -25.11 31.62 16.25
CA PHE A 94 -25.04 33.08 16.31
C PHE A 94 -25.13 33.61 17.74
N GLY A 95 -24.30 34.60 18.09
CA GLY A 95 -24.34 35.28 19.38
C GLY A 95 -23.84 34.42 20.56
N LEU A 96 -22.81 33.59 20.33
CA LEU A 96 -22.10 32.91 21.42
C LEU A 96 -21.23 33.91 22.19
N ASP A 97 -21.27 33.83 23.51
CA ASP A 97 -20.45 34.62 24.44
C ASP A 97 -20.13 33.82 25.71
N GLU A 98 -19.41 34.43 26.64
CA GLU A 98 -19.03 33.84 27.94
C GLU A 98 -20.23 33.40 28.79
N ASN A 99 -21.40 34.03 28.63
CA ASN A 99 -22.57 33.78 29.45
C ASN A 99 -23.39 32.59 28.95
N ASN A 100 -23.42 32.37 27.63
CA ASN A 100 -24.30 31.38 27.01
C ASN A 100 -23.59 30.16 26.40
N ILE A 101 -22.25 30.15 26.34
CA ILE A 101 -21.47 29.07 25.71
C ILE A 101 -21.78 27.67 26.27
N LYS A 102 -21.96 27.56 27.60
CA LYS A 102 -22.24 26.29 28.29
C LYS A 102 -23.59 25.68 27.91
N GLU A 103 -24.58 26.52 27.61
CA GLU A 103 -25.96 26.11 27.31
C GLU A 103 -26.19 25.84 25.83
N ARG A 104 -25.33 26.42 24.97
CA ARG A 104 -25.51 26.42 23.52
C ARG A 104 -24.56 25.51 22.77
N LEU A 105 -23.34 25.28 23.25
CA LEU A 105 -22.43 24.31 22.64
C LEU A 105 -22.76 22.89 23.12
N PRO A 106 -23.01 21.92 22.21
CA PRO A 106 -23.28 20.52 22.57
C PRO A 106 -22.19 19.89 23.44
N LEU A 107 -20.93 20.29 23.22
CA LEU A 107 -19.77 19.88 24.01
C LEU A 107 -20.00 20.09 25.51
N PHE A 108 -20.41 21.30 25.91
CA PHE A 108 -20.62 21.67 27.32
C PHE A 108 -22.00 21.26 27.81
N LYS A 109 -23.03 21.43 26.99
CA LYS A 109 -24.42 21.14 27.36
C LYS A 109 -24.64 19.66 27.68
N GLN A 110 -23.88 18.78 27.02
CA GLN A 110 -24.24 17.37 26.96
C GLN A 110 -23.06 16.40 26.93
N MET A 111 -22.08 16.62 26.07
CA MET A 111 -20.98 15.67 25.91
C MET A 111 -20.20 15.54 27.22
N LEU A 112 -19.73 16.65 27.79
CA LEU A 112 -18.97 16.64 29.05
C LEU A 112 -19.79 16.13 30.25
N PRO A 113 -21.04 16.57 30.50
CA PRO A 113 -21.86 16.01 31.58
C PRO A 113 -22.08 14.51 31.48
N THR A 114 -22.29 13.98 30.26
CA THR A 114 -22.48 12.53 30.09
C THR A 114 -21.18 11.75 30.12
N PHE A 115 -20.09 12.29 29.60
CA PHE A 115 -18.74 11.76 29.79
C PHE A 115 -18.40 11.64 31.28
N CYS A 116 -18.61 12.69 32.07
CA CYS A 116 -18.35 12.69 33.51
C CYS A 116 -19.09 11.57 34.28
N LYS A 117 -20.28 11.17 33.80
CA LYS A 117 -21.09 10.11 34.39
C LYS A 117 -20.63 8.70 34.01
N THR A 118 -19.95 8.55 32.88
CA THR A 118 -19.61 7.25 32.30
C THR A 118 -18.12 6.94 32.26
N ALA A 119 -17.27 7.96 32.41
CA ALA A 119 -15.82 7.84 32.44
C ALA A 119 -15.38 7.02 33.66
N SER A 120 -14.42 6.13 33.43
CA SER A 120 -13.96 5.19 34.44
C SER A 120 -12.95 5.84 35.40
N ILE A 121 -13.06 5.51 36.68
CA ILE A 121 -12.11 5.96 37.70
C ILE A 121 -10.77 5.26 37.51
N GLY A 122 -9.66 5.97 37.70
CA GLY A 122 -8.31 5.42 37.59
C GLY A 122 -7.67 5.59 36.21
N PHE A 123 -8.35 6.28 35.29
CA PHE A 123 -7.82 6.74 34.01
C PHE A 123 -7.68 8.27 33.99
N ASN A 124 -6.71 8.75 33.21
CA ASN A 124 -6.42 10.16 32.99
C ASN A 124 -6.84 10.53 31.56
N TYR A 125 -7.80 11.44 31.43
CA TYR A 125 -8.36 11.83 30.15
C TYR A 125 -7.89 13.22 29.75
N THR A 126 -7.31 13.35 28.56
CA THR A 126 -6.94 14.66 28.00
C THR A 126 -7.78 14.93 26.77
N PHE A 127 -8.57 16.00 26.79
CA PHE A 127 -9.31 16.47 25.63
C PHE A 127 -8.40 17.29 24.72
N PHE A 128 -8.27 16.86 23.47
CA PHE A 128 -7.59 17.59 22.41
C PHE A 128 -8.66 18.16 21.47
N ILE A 129 -8.98 19.44 21.65
CA ILE A 129 -10.06 20.13 20.94
C ILE A 129 -9.48 20.98 19.82
N ALA A 130 -9.72 20.58 18.58
CA ALA A 130 -9.33 21.37 17.42
C ALA A 130 -10.44 22.34 16.98
N HIS A 131 -10.08 23.55 16.57
CA HIS A 131 -11.00 24.52 15.98
C HIS A 131 -10.36 25.27 14.80
N ASP A 132 -11.20 25.76 13.89
CA ASP A 132 -10.76 26.55 12.74
C ASP A 132 -10.15 27.89 13.21
N ASN A 133 -9.07 28.34 12.56
CA ASN A 133 -8.46 29.68 12.80
C ASN A 133 -9.36 30.87 12.47
N ASN A 134 -10.44 30.64 11.74
CA ASN A 134 -11.42 31.66 11.36
C ASN A 134 -12.80 31.35 11.95
N ASP A 135 -12.85 30.54 13.00
CA ASP A 135 -14.09 30.25 13.73
C ASP A 135 -14.62 31.53 14.43
N PRO A 136 -15.92 31.85 14.32
CA PRO A 136 -16.44 33.13 14.82
C PRO A 136 -16.26 33.38 16.32
N PHE A 137 -16.38 32.34 17.15
CA PHE A 137 -16.17 32.45 18.58
C PHE A 137 -14.67 32.53 18.91
N PHE A 138 -13.86 31.64 18.34
CA PHE A 138 -12.42 31.60 18.66
C PHE A 138 -11.64 32.81 18.14
N ASN A 139 -12.21 33.61 17.23
CA ASN A 139 -11.67 34.90 16.82
C ASN A 139 -11.89 36.03 17.83
N MET A 140 -12.67 35.81 18.89
CA MET A 140 -12.87 36.82 19.94
C MET A 140 -11.63 36.89 20.85
N MET A 141 -11.38 38.08 21.41
CA MET A 141 -10.35 38.24 22.44
C MET A 141 -10.68 37.32 23.63
N ASP A 142 -9.67 36.67 24.19
CA ASP A 142 -9.79 35.75 25.34
C ASP A 142 -10.67 34.51 25.12
N ALA A 143 -11.05 34.17 23.88
CA ALA A 143 -11.94 33.04 23.60
C ALA A 143 -11.44 31.69 24.15
N HIS A 144 -10.12 31.42 24.09
CA HIS A 144 -9.53 30.22 24.70
C HIS A 144 -9.67 30.21 26.21
N LEU A 145 -9.49 31.35 26.88
CA LEU A 145 -9.66 31.47 28.34
C LEU A 145 -11.13 31.24 28.73
N VAL A 146 -12.07 31.87 28.02
CA VAL A 146 -13.51 31.65 28.23
C VAL A 146 -13.88 30.19 28.06
N PHE A 147 -13.36 29.54 27.01
CA PHE A 147 -13.59 28.13 26.75
C PHE A 147 -13.01 27.24 27.86
N GLN A 148 -11.79 27.51 28.32
CA GLN A 148 -11.14 26.80 29.43
C GLN A 148 -11.93 26.95 30.74
N GLN A 149 -12.42 28.16 31.05
CA GLN A 149 -13.24 28.42 32.24
C GLN A 149 -14.58 27.68 32.16
N ALA A 150 -15.24 27.69 31.00
CA ALA A 150 -16.47 26.94 30.77
C ALA A 150 -16.24 25.42 30.95
N PHE A 151 -15.13 24.91 30.41
CA PHE A 151 -14.73 23.51 30.56
C PHE A 151 -14.51 23.13 32.04
N ALA A 152 -13.69 23.89 32.76
CA ALA A 152 -13.42 23.66 34.19
C ALA A 152 -14.69 23.75 35.04
N SER A 153 -15.59 24.70 34.74
CA SER A 153 -16.87 24.87 35.42
C SER A 153 -17.78 23.64 35.24
N VAL A 154 -17.89 23.11 34.02
CA VAL A 154 -18.69 21.90 33.74
C VAL A 154 -18.07 20.67 34.40
N LEU A 155 -16.75 20.50 34.36
CA LEU A 155 -16.10 19.39 35.06
C LEU A 155 -16.36 19.44 36.57
N THR A 156 -16.21 20.61 37.19
CA THR A 156 -16.47 20.79 38.63
C THR A 156 -17.92 20.45 39.01
N ALA A 157 -18.87 20.74 38.12
CA ALA A 157 -20.29 20.48 38.37
C ALA A 157 -20.68 19.01 38.19
N TYR A 158 -20.04 18.26 37.29
CA TYR A 158 -20.52 16.93 36.87
C TYR A 158 -19.54 15.78 37.09
N CYS A 159 -18.22 16.02 37.07
CA CYS A 159 -17.22 14.98 37.20
C CYS A 159 -16.92 14.67 38.67
N SER A 160 -16.67 13.39 38.96
CA SER A 160 -16.10 12.99 40.25
C SER A 160 -14.68 13.54 40.38
N TYR A 161 -14.30 14.01 41.58
CA TYR A 161 -12.92 14.43 41.89
C TYR A 161 -11.87 13.31 41.70
N LYS A 162 -12.32 12.06 41.54
CA LYS A 162 -11.46 10.90 41.27
C LYS A 162 -11.16 10.68 39.78
N ILE A 163 -11.77 11.45 38.88
CA ILE A 163 -11.54 11.37 37.43
C ILE A 163 -10.62 12.54 37.06
N ALA A 164 -9.42 12.23 36.57
CA ALA A 164 -8.49 13.26 36.10
C ALA A 164 -8.82 13.64 34.65
N VAL A 165 -9.17 14.91 34.44
CA VAL A 165 -9.52 15.44 33.11
C VAL A 165 -8.74 16.73 32.85
N SER A 166 -8.08 16.82 31.70
CA SER A 166 -7.38 18.03 31.23
C SER A 166 -7.79 18.40 29.80
N LEU A 167 -7.42 19.61 29.37
CA LEU A 167 -7.80 20.19 28.08
C LEU A 167 -6.58 20.79 27.38
N HIS A 168 -6.43 20.48 26.10
CA HIS A 168 -5.57 21.17 25.13
C HIS A 168 -6.42 21.65 23.95
N ILE A 169 -6.34 22.94 23.67
CA ILE A 169 -7.03 23.59 22.55
C ILE A 169 -6.02 23.77 21.41
N ILE A 170 -6.43 23.43 20.19
CA ILE A 170 -5.57 23.41 19.02
C ILE A 170 -6.25 24.24 17.92
N GLU A 171 -5.61 25.32 17.52
CA GLU A 171 -6.03 26.10 16.37
C GLU A 171 -5.46 25.48 15.08
N VAL A 172 -6.32 25.16 14.11
CA VAL A 172 -5.91 24.65 12.80
C VAL A 172 -5.98 25.74 11.72
N PRO A 173 -5.01 25.79 10.79
CA PRO A 173 -4.88 26.89 9.83
C PRO A 173 -5.83 26.79 8.62
N TYR A 174 -6.81 25.91 8.69
CA TYR A 174 -7.79 25.63 7.64
C TYR A 174 -9.19 25.53 8.25
N GLY A 175 -10.22 25.71 7.41
CA GLY A 175 -11.61 25.67 7.85
C GLY A 175 -12.43 24.59 7.15
N SER A 176 -13.52 24.18 7.80
CA SER A 176 -14.53 23.27 7.24
C SER A 176 -14.00 21.89 6.81
N LYS A 177 -12.98 21.36 7.50
CA LYS A 177 -12.39 20.04 7.25
C LYS A 177 -12.30 19.26 8.56
N PRO A 178 -13.42 18.74 9.09
CA PRO A 178 -13.49 18.14 10.41
C PRO A 178 -12.54 16.95 10.57
N SER A 179 -12.40 16.09 9.56
CA SER A 179 -11.51 14.93 9.62
C SER A 179 -10.03 15.35 9.71
N TRP A 180 -9.67 16.47 9.08
CA TRP A 180 -8.31 17.00 9.21
C TRP A 180 -8.06 17.54 10.62
N ALA A 181 -9.01 18.32 11.15
CA ALA A 181 -8.92 18.88 12.48
C ALA A 181 -8.84 17.78 13.56
N GLN A 182 -9.66 16.73 13.44
CA GLN A 182 -9.59 15.55 14.33
C GLN A 182 -8.25 14.82 14.21
N ALA A 183 -7.73 14.63 12.99
CA ALA A 183 -6.44 14.01 12.80
C ALA A 183 -5.27 14.86 13.31
N ASP A 184 -5.36 16.20 13.26
CA ASP A 184 -4.37 17.11 13.86
C ASP A 184 -4.41 17.06 15.38
N ALA A 185 -5.61 17.04 15.98
CA ALA A 185 -5.78 16.81 17.41
C ALA A 185 -5.10 15.51 17.87
N MET A 186 -5.28 14.44 17.11
CA MET A 186 -4.66 13.15 17.37
C MET A 186 -3.15 13.13 17.13
N LEU A 187 -2.66 13.90 16.16
CA LEU A 187 -1.22 14.07 15.96
C LEU A 187 -0.57 14.78 17.16
N VAL A 188 -1.18 15.85 17.67
CA VAL A 188 -0.70 16.53 18.88
C VAL A 188 -0.71 15.56 20.06
N ALA A 189 -1.78 14.79 20.25
CA ALA A 189 -1.87 13.78 21.29
C ALA A 189 -0.76 12.71 21.17
N TYR A 190 -0.45 12.25 19.96
CA TYR A 190 0.64 11.30 19.71
C TYR A 190 2.01 11.89 20.02
N LEU A 191 2.23 13.15 19.64
CA LEU A 191 3.46 13.89 19.94
C LEU A 191 3.60 14.13 21.43
N GLU A 192 2.51 14.27 22.17
CA GLU A 192 2.44 14.28 23.63
C GLU A 192 2.54 12.91 24.30
N ASP A 193 2.89 11.90 23.51
CA ASP A 193 3.12 10.56 23.98
C ASP A 193 1.90 9.94 24.68
N MET A 194 0.70 10.17 24.14
CA MET A 194 -0.53 9.51 24.56
C MET A 194 -0.64 8.10 23.95
N PRO A 195 -1.05 7.08 24.72
CA PRO A 195 -1.10 5.69 24.27
C PRO A 195 -2.42 5.29 23.60
N TYR A 196 -3.55 5.85 24.04
CA TYR A 196 -4.86 5.53 23.51
C TYR A 196 -5.52 6.80 23.00
N PHE A 197 -6.21 6.65 21.89
CA PHE A 197 -6.83 7.70 21.13
C PHE A 197 -8.30 7.36 20.97
N TYR A 198 -9.19 8.25 21.40
CA TYR A 198 -10.61 8.15 21.16
C TYR A 198 -11.07 9.37 20.38
N ARG A 199 -11.35 9.19 19.09
CA ARG A 199 -11.92 10.23 18.25
C ARG A 199 -13.44 10.24 18.42
N ILE A 200 -13.97 11.40 18.82
CA ILE A 200 -15.39 11.62 19.07
C ILE A 200 -15.89 12.91 18.40
N ASN A 201 -17.21 13.03 18.29
CA ASN A 201 -17.86 14.24 17.81
C ASN A 201 -18.28 15.14 19.00
N ASP A 202 -18.35 16.45 18.78
CA ASP A 202 -18.68 17.46 19.79
C ASP A 202 -20.13 17.34 20.31
N ASP A 203 -20.99 16.66 19.56
CA ASP A 203 -22.41 16.42 19.82
C ASP A 203 -22.72 15.00 20.31
N THR A 204 -21.73 14.34 20.93
CA THR A 204 -21.85 12.96 21.41
C THR A 204 -22.51 12.90 22.80
N ARG A 205 -23.46 11.98 22.98
CA ARG A 205 -23.94 11.57 24.32
C ARG A 205 -23.37 10.20 24.67
N PHE A 206 -22.64 10.13 25.79
CA PHE A 206 -22.21 8.85 26.34
C PHE A 206 -23.36 8.22 27.15
N THR A 207 -23.71 6.97 26.86
CA THR A 207 -24.83 6.28 27.54
C THR A 207 -24.41 5.09 28.37
N THR A 208 -23.21 4.55 28.13
CA THR A 208 -22.71 3.33 28.80
C THR A 208 -21.47 3.63 29.62
N SER A 209 -21.38 3.12 30.85
CA SER A 209 -20.17 3.17 31.70
C SER A 209 -19.25 1.97 31.44
N GLY A 210 -17.97 2.04 31.83
CA GLY A 210 -17.01 0.94 31.64
C GLY A 210 -16.51 0.77 30.20
N TRP A 211 -16.74 1.78 29.36
CA TRP A 211 -16.33 1.77 27.96
C TRP A 211 -14.81 1.82 27.78
N THR A 212 -14.09 2.48 28.69
CA THR A 212 -12.63 2.64 28.60
C THR A 212 -11.94 1.29 28.71
N GLU A 213 -12.29 0.49 29.72
CA GLU A 213 -11.77 -0.85 29.94
C GLU A 213 -12.19 -1.80 28.82
N ALA A 214 -13.44 -1.71 28.35
CA ALA A 214 -13.94 -2.55 27.27
C ALA A 214 -13.14 -2.35 25.98
N PHE A 215 -12.87 -1.10 25.59
CA PHE A 215 -12.06 -0.80 24.42
C PHE A 215 -10.60 -1.22 24.56
N ILE A 216 -9.96 -0.90 25.69
CA ILE A 216 -8.57 -1.29 25.96
C ILE A 216 -8.41 -2.82 25.96
N SER A 217 -9.30 -3.53 26.66
CA SER A 217 -9.31 -4.99 26.71
C SER A 217 -9.48 -5.60 25.33
N ARG A 218 -10.39 -5.06 24.50
CA ARG A 218 -10.57 -5.55 23.14
C ARG A 218 -9.34 -5.33 22.28
N LEU A 219 -8.72 -4.15 22.33
CA LEU A 219 -7.49 -3.86 21.60
C LEU A 219 -6.33 -4.77 22.02
N ALA A 220 -6.16 -4.99 23.32
CA ALA A 220 -5.13 -5.88 23.87
C ALA A 220 -5.29 -7.34 23.39
N ASN A 221 -6.51 -7.76 23.06
CA ASN A 221 -6.83 -9.11 22.59
C ASN A 221 -6.65 -9.31 21.08
N PHE A 222 -6.36 -8.27 20.30
CA PHE A 222 -5.92 -8.47 18.91
C PHE A 222 -4.55 -9.15 18.86
N GLN A 223 -4.19 -9.74 17.71
CA GLN A 223 -2.93 -10.49 17.55
C GLN A 223 -2.11 -9.93 16.39
N PRO A 224 -1.08 -9.08 16.59
CA PRO A 224 -0.49 -8.73 17.88
C PRO A 224 -1.37 -7.77 18.70
N PRO A 225 -1.18 -7.73 20.04
CA PRO A 225 -1.91 -6.83 20.93
C PRO A 225 -1.84 -5.38 20.49
N ASN A 226 -2.93 -4.66 20.73
CA ASN A 226 -3.08 -3.24 20.42
C ASN A 226 -2.94 -2.89 18.93
N VAL A 227 -3.07 -3.84 18.01
CA VAL A 227 -3.08 -3.55 16.56
C VAL A 227 -4.46 -3.80 15.99
N GLY A 228 -5.25 -2.73 15.92
CA GLY A 228 -6.62 -2.72 15.41
C GLY A 228 -7.36 -1.44 15.76
N VAL A 229 -8.65 -1.44 15.47
CA VAL A 229 -9.60 -0.37 15.80
C VAL A 229 -10.83 -0.95 16.48
N VAL A 230 -11.32 -0.25 17.50
CA VAL A 230 -12.56 -0.60 18.19
C VAL A 230 -13.46 0.62 18.32
N GLY A 231 -14.75 0.42 18.53
CA GLY A 231 -15.64 1.53 18.83
C GLY A 231 -17.04 1.09 19.26
N PRO A 232 -17.88 2.07 19.65
CA PRO A 232 -19.22 1.80 20.19
C PRO A 232 -20.23 1.46 19.10
N GLN A 233 -21.36 0.87 19.51
CA GLN A 233 -22.60 0.98 18.75
C GLN A 233 -23.18 2.39 18.89
N HIS A 234 -23.82 2.88 17.84
CA HIS A 234 -24.48 4.18 17.84
C HIS A 234 -25.77 4.13 17.01
N LYS A 235 -26.66 5.09 17.24
CA LYS A 235 -27.86 5.32 16.44
C LYS A 235 -27.76 6.71 15.78
N GLY A 236 -28.13 6.81 14.50
CA GLY A 236 -28.24 8.10 13.79
C GLY A 236 -27.16 8.39 12.75
N GLY A 237 -26.51 7.37 12.18
CA GLY A 237 -25.53 7.51 11.10
C GLY A 237 -25.28 6.18 10.37
N ASN A 238 -24.13 6.03 9.72
CA ASN A 238 -23.75 4.74 9.11
C ASN A 238 -23.39 3.73 10.23
N GLU A 239 -24.23 2.71 10.39
CA GLU A 239 -24.09 1.69 11.43
C GLU A 239 -23.11 0.57 11.05
N GLU A 240 -22.70 0.47 9.78
CA GLU A 240 -21.76 -0.54 9.30
C GLU A 240 -20.30 -0.20 9.62
N ILE A 241 -20.00 1.09 9.83
CA ILE A 241 -18.65 1.58 10.13
C ILE A 241 -18.52 2.16 11.55
N LEU A 242 -17.27 2.50 11.92
CA LEU A 242 -16.95 3.28 13.10
C LEU A 242 -16.92 4.78 12.77
N THR A 243 -18.03 5.45 13.05
CA THR A 243 -18.09 6.94 13.16
C THR A 243 -17.59 7.44 14.52
N TYR A 244 -17.04 6.54 15.32
CA TYR A 244 -16.38 6.73 16.60
C TYR A 244 -15.31 5.65 16.70
N ASP A 245 -14.04 6.03 16.66
CA ASP A 245 -12.96 5.07 16.65
C ASP A 245 -12.02 5.27 17.84
N PHE A 246 -11.63 4.14 18.41
CA PHE A 246 -10.71 4.03 19.52
C PHE A 246 -9.55 3.13 19.09
N VAL A 247 -8.35 3.69 19.12
CA VAL A 247 -7.12 3.01 18.70
C VAL A 247 -6.02 3.19 19.73
N HIS A 248 -5.03 2.31 19.71
CA HIS A 248 -3.77 2.49 20.42
C HIS A 248 -2.77 3.23 19.53
N ARG A 249 -1.71 3.80 20.12
CA ARG A 249 -0.66 4.56 19.42
C ARG A 249 0.06 3.84 18.31
N THR A 250 0.03 2.51 18.36
CA THR A 250 0.49 1.62 17.30
C THR A 250 -0.17 1.96 15.96
N HIS A 251 -1.40 2.47 15.94
CA HIS A 251 -2.02 3.01 14.73
C HIS A 251 -1.17 4.11 14.10
N MET A 252 -0.77 5.09 14.90
CA MET A 252 0.14 6.16 14.48
C MET A 252 1.54 5.60 14.17
N ASP A 253 2.04 4.60 14.89
CA ASP A 253 3.34 3.97 14.57
C ASP A 253 3.32 3.26 13.20
N ILE A 254 2.17 2.74 12.77
CA ILE A 254 2.00 2.01 11.50
C ILE A 254 1.81 2.98 10.33
N TYR A 255 0.84 3.87 10.41
CA TYR A 255 0.47 4.74 9.30
C TYR A 255 1.16 6.10 9.35
N GLY A 256 1.48 6.56 10.57
CA GLY A 256 1.96 7.90 10.91
C GLY A 256 1.09 9.03 10.42
N VAL A 257 -0.20 8.77 10.30
CA VAL A 257 -1.29 9.74 10.26
C VAL A 257 -2.45 9.06 10.96
N TYR A 258 -3.35 9.85 11.56
CA TYR A 258 -4.60 9.31 12.11
C TYR A 258 -5.60 9.01 10.98
N TYR A 259 -5.71 9.94 10.04
CA TYR A 259 -6.43 9.76 8.78
C TYR A 259 -5.58 10.25 7.61
N PRO A 260 -5.63 9.58 6.44
CA PRO A 260 -5.04 10.10 5.22
C PRO A 260 -5.57 11.49 4.87
N ARG A 261 -4.68 12.41 4.51
CA ARG A 261 -5.04 13.81 4.20
C ARG A 261 -5.94 13.97 2.99
N ILE A 262 -6.07 12.96 2.15
CA ILE A 262 -7.02 13.00 1.05
C ILE A 262 -8.48 13.04 1.52
N PHE A 263 -8.76 12.59 2.75
CA PHE A 263 -10.10 12.59 3.33
C PHE A 263 -10.34 13.85 4.17
N THR A 264 -11.22 14.73 3.68
CA THR A 264 -11.63 15.96 4.37
C THR A 264 -12.88 15.79 5.23
N THR A 265 -13.63 14.70 5.04
CA THR A 265 -14.94 14.41 5.63
C THR A 265 -15.10 12.90 5.95
N TRP A 266 -16.34 12.38 5.96
CA TRP A 266 -16.74 11.03 6.37
C TRP A 266 -15.96 9.84 5.78
N TRP A 267 -15.29 9.98 4.62
CA TRP A 267 -14.43 8.93 4.07
C TRP A 267 -13.29 8.49 5.02
N ALA A 268 -12.92 9.34 5.98
CA ALA A 268 -11.98 9.00 7.05
C ALA A 268 -12.53 7.89 7.99
N ASP A 269 -13.81 7.94 8.33
CA ASP A 269 -14.50 6.95 9.17
C ASP A 269 -14.55 5.58 8.50
N GLN A 270 -14.84 5.57 7.19
CA GLN A 270 -14.81 4.37 6.37
C GLN A 270 -13.39 3.80 6.31
N TRP A 271 -12.37 4.65 6.12
CA TRP A 271 -10.99 4.18 5.89
C TRP A 271 -10.42 3.50 7.12
N ILE A 272 -10.59 4.10 8.29
CA ILE A 272 -10.07 3.50 9.52
C ILE A 272 -10.80 2.20 9.87
N SER A 273 -12.08 2.09 9.50
CA SER A 273 -12.85 0.85 9.65
C SER A 273 -12.31 -0.24 8.72
N ASP A 274 -12.16 0.07 7.45
CA ASP A 274 -11.86 -0.92 6.41
C ASP A 274 -10.40 -1.37 6.42
N VAL A 275 -9.46 -0.48 6.76
CA VAL A 275 -8.02 -0.80 6.78
C VAL A 275 -7.66 -1.93 7.77
N TYR A 276 -8.48 -2.09 8.81
CA TYR A 276 -8.35 -3.15 9.82
C TYR A 276 -9.37 -4.29 9.65
N SER A 277 -10.37 -4.14 8.79
CA SER A 277 -11.41 -5.13 8.57
C SER A 277 -10.88 -6.36 7.80
N PRO A 278 -11.40 -7.58 8.09
CA PRO A 278 -12.32 -7.92 9.18
C PRO A 278 -11.61 -8.31 10.48
N SER A 279 -10.32 -8.65 10.42
CA SER A 279 -9.63 -9.38 11.49
C SER A 279 -9.20 -8.52 12.69
N ARG A 280 -9.16 -7.18 12.53
CA ARG A 280 -8.64 -6.23 13.54
C ARG A 280 -9.60 -5.06 13.79
N PHE A 281 -10.85 -5.26 13.41
CA PHE A 281 -11.95 -4.33 13.57
C PHE A 281 -12.95 -4.88 14.57
N ALA A 282 -13.47 -4.06 15.48
CA ALA A 282 -14.57 -4.49 16.35
C ALA A 282 -15.50 -3.34 16.77
N LYS A 283 -16.78 -3.50 16.50
CA LYS A 283 -17.84 -2.68 17.11
C LYS A 283 -18.35 -3.40 18.35
N LEU A 284 -18.26 -2.79 19.53
CA LEU A 284 -18.64 -3.43 20.79
C LEU A 284 -20.11 -3.18 21.11
N PRO A 285 -20.98 -4.22 21.12
CA PRO A 285 -22.41 -4.04 21.45
C PRO A 285 -22.64 -3.59 22.90
N SER A 286 -21.70 -3.89 23.79
CA SER A 286 -21.73 -3.51 25.19
C SER A 286 -21.44 -2.02 25.43
N VAL A 287 -21.02 -1.27 24.41
CA VAL A 287 -20.75 0.17 24.53
C VAL A 287 -21.61 0.93 23.54
N GLN A 288 -22.42 1.85 24.06
CA GLN A 288 -23.32 2.67 23.25
C GLN A 288 -23.05 4.16 23.42
N VAL A 289 -23.22 4.88 22.32
CA VAL A 289 -23.25 6.35 22.25
C VAL A 289 -24.40 6.82 21.36
N GLU A 290 -24.85 8.07 21.54
CA GLU A 290 -25.90 8.66 20.71
C GLU A 290 -25.42 9.96 20.06
N HIS A 291 -25.77 10.16 18.79
CA HIS A 291 -25.69 11.46 18.12
C HIS A 291 -26.91 12.30 18.46
N VAL A 292 -26.70 13.51 18.97
CA VAL A 292 -27.79 14.29 19.56
C VAL A 292 -28.32 15.35 18.59
N GLN A 293 -27.49 15.87 17.70
CA GLN A 293 -27.95 16.80 16.67
C GLN A 293 -28.27 16.06 15.37
N GLY A 294 -29.57 15.87 15.10
CA GLY A 294 -30.10 15.34 13.85
C GLY A 294 -30.09 16.33 12.67
N PHE A 295 -29.07 17.19 12.55
CA PHE A 295 -28.94 18.04 11.37
C PHE A 295 -28.44 17.20 10.19
N LYS A 296 -29.00 17.42 8.99
CA LYS A 296 -28.35 17.09 7.71
C LYS A 296 -26.87 17.47 7.81
N SER A 297 -25.98 16.61 7.31
CA SER A 297 -24.51 16.75 7.41
C SER A 297 -24.06 18.22 7.44
N ARG A 298 -23.23 18.59 8.42
CA ARG A 298 -22.75 19.99 8.58
C ARG A 298 -21.91 20.48 7.38
N TYR A 299 -21.57 19.58 6.45
CA TYR A 299 -20.76 19.78 5.26
C TYR A 299 -21.35 19.01 4.06
N ASP A 300 -21.10 19.48 2.85
CA ASP A 300 -21.46 18.78 1.62
C ASP A 300 -20.54 17.56 1.41
N VAL A 301 -21.12 16.41 1.06
CA VAL A 301 -20.35 15.19 0.81
C VAL A 301 -19.70 15.25 -0.57
N ASP A 302 -18.37 15.21 -0.59
CA ASP A 302 -17.59 15.12 -1.83
C ASP A 302 -17.47 13.65 -2.28
N PHE A 303 -18.46 13.18 -3.05
CA PHE A 303 -18.46 11.83 -3.64
C PHE A 303 -17.34 11.63 -4.69
N SER A 304 -16.71 12.69 -5.20
CA SER A 304 -15.56 12.56 -6.12
C SER A 304 -14.32 11.93 -5.47
N ARG A 305 -14.36 11.76 -4.14
CA ARG A 305 -13.28 11.17 -3.35
C ARG A 305 -13.31 9.65 -3.23
N GLU A 306 -14.38 8.98 -3.64
CA GLU A 306 -14.54 7.52 -3.56
C GLU A 306 -13.44 6.75 -4.32
N GLN A 307 -13.01 7.24 -5.49
CA GLN A 307 -11.91 6.64 -6.24
C GLN A 307 -10.59 6.62 -5.44
N TYR A 308 -10.31 7.68 -4.67
CA TYR A 308 -9.11 7.77 -3.84
C TYR A 308 -9.22 6.95 -2.56
N PHE A 309 -10.44 6.70 -2.10
CA PHE A 309 -10.68 5.86 -0.94
C PHE A 309 -10.14 4.45 -1.14
N ARG A 310 -10.49 3.79 -2.25
CA ARG A 310 -10.02 2.43 -2.57
C ARG A 310 -8.50 2.33 -2.67
N GLU A 311 -7.85 3.35 -3.23
CA GLU A 311 -6.40 3.40 -3.32
C GLU A 311 -5.75 3.49 -1.94
N GLU A 312 -6.22 4.39 -1.08
CA GLU A 312 -5.67 4.57 0.27
C GLU A 312 -6.01 3.40 1.20
N GLU A 313 -7.16 2.75 1.02
CA GLU A 313 -7.53 1.51 1.71
C GLU A 313 -6.54 0.39 1.36
N SER A 314 -6.32 0.16 0.06
CA SER A 314 -5.37 -0.85 -0.45
C SER A 314 -3.95 -0.58 0.03
N LYS A 315 -3.48 0.67 -0.09
CA LYS A 315 -2.18 1.10 0.43
C LYS A 315 -2.08 0.83 1.93
N GLY A 316 -3.08 1.25 2.71
CA GLY A 316 -3.13 1.05 4.15
C GLY A 316 -3.06 -0.44 4.55
N LYS A 317 -3.83 -1.30 3.90
CA LYS A 317 -3.79 -2.76 4.12
C LYS A 317 -2.42 -3.36 3.80
N ALA A 318 -1.81 -2.94 2.68
CA ALA A 318 -0.47 -3.38 2.30
C ALA A 318 0.60 -2.93 3.30
N TYR A 319 0.52 -1.69 3.79
CA TYR A 319 1.42 -1.19 4.84
C TYR A 319 1.28 -1.98 6.14
N LEU A 320 0.04 -2.23 6.59
CA LEU A 320 -0.23 -3.03 7.78
C LEU A 320 0.34 -4.45 7.65
N ALA A 321 0.10 -5.12 6.52
CA ALA A 321 0.61 -6.46 6.27
C ALA A 321 2.15 -6.52 6.33
N ARG A 322 2.84 -5.59 5.65
CA ARG A 322 4.30 -5.51 5.67
C ARG A 322 4.84 -5.18 7.06
N TRP A 323 4.17 -4.31 7.81
CA TRP A 323 4.56 -3.98 9.18
C TRP A 323 4.42 -5.19 10.11
N LEU A 324 3.33 -5.94 9.99
CA LEU A 324 3.11 -7.18 10.75
C LEU A 324 4.19 -8.22 10.44
N GLU A 325 4.50 -8.42 9.16
CA GLU A 325 5.57 -9.31 8.72
C GLU A 325 6.94 -8.87 9.28
N ALA A 326 7.25 -7.57 9.23
CA ALA A 326 8.50 -7.03 9.78
C ALA A 326 8.60 -7.26 11.30
N LYS A 327 7.49 -7.09 12.04
CA LYS A 327 7.45 -7.37 13.49
C LYS A 327 7.61 -8.85 13.80
N GLN A 328 6.97 -9.73 13.04
CA GLN A 328 7.11 -11.18 13.20
C GLN A 328 8.55 -11.64 12.90
N LYS A 329 9.17 -11.12 11.84
CA LYS A 329 10.58 -11.40 11.53
C LYS A 329 11.52 -10.91 12.62
N ALA A 330 11.27 -9.72 13.17
CA ALA A 330 12.07 -9.16 14.27
C ALA A 330 11.95 -9.98 15.56
N SER A 331 10.78 -10.56 15.88
CA SER A 331 10.61 -11.39 17.07
C SER A 331 11.29 -12.78 16.95
N LEU A 332 11.35 -13.33 15.74
CA LEU A 332 12.04 -14.60 15.44
C LEU A 332 13.56 -14.43 15.36
N SER A 333 14.03 -13.27 14.92
CA SER A 333 15.45 -12.92 14.83
C SER A 333 15.97 -12.38 16.17
N ARG A 334 16.39 -13.26 17.08
CA ARG A 334 17.12 -12.85 18.31
C ARG A 334 18.55 -12.34 18.04
N ASN A 335 19.05 -12.46 16.80
CA ASN A 335 20.47 -12.25 16.50
C ASN A 335 20.73 -11.74 15.06
N THR A 336 19.96 -10.76 14.56
CA THR A 336 20.40 -10.04 13.36
C THR A 336 21.37 -8.94 13.75
N ASP A 337 22.65 -9.26 13.58
CA ASP A 337 23.76 -8.31 13.57
C ASP A 337 23.58 -7.32 12.40
N THR A 338 22.63 -6.39 12.52
CA THR A 338 22.38 -5.38 11.48
C THR A 338 23.41 -4.26 11.63
N ARG A 339 24.62 -4.50 11.15
CA ARG A 339 25.69 -3.49 11.04
C ARG A 339 25.43 -2.44 9.95
N HIS A 340 24.19 -2.31 9.48
CA HIS A 340 23.78 -1.37 8.43
C HIS A 340 22.98 -0.22 9.03
N VAL A 341 23.44 1.02 8.85
CA VAL A 341 22.81 2.21 9.46
C VAL A 341 22.45 3.27 8.42
N ILE A 342 21.25 3.85 8.54
CA ILE A 342 20.86 5.08 7.85
C ILE A 342 21.01 6.21 8.85
N ALA A 343 21.92 7.13 8.56
CA ALA A 343 22.32 8.20 9.45
C ALA A 343 21.68 9.54 9.05
N TYR A 344 21.21 10.24 10.08
CA TYR A 344 20.53 11.53 10.00
C TYR A 344 21.12 12.52 11.01
N THR A 345 21.12 13.79 10.67
CA THR A 345 21.32 14.90 11.62
C THR A 345 19.95 15.39 12.08
N LEU A 346 19.79 15.70 13.37
CA LEU A 346 18.58 16.32 13.90
C LEU A 346 18.92 17.37 14.96
N TYR A 347 18.32 18.56 14.86
CA TYR A 347 18.40 19.64 15.85
C TYR A 347 17.13 20.50 15.77
N GLY A 348 16.81 21.18 16.87
CA GLY A 348 15.66 22.07 17.01
C GLY A 348 14.30 21.38 17.09
N ALA A 349 13.26 22.21 17.12
CA ALA A 349 11.87 21.80 17.31
C ALA A 349 11.00 21.91 16.06
N ASN A 350 11.53 22.43 14.94
CA ASN A 350 10.74 22.65 13.72
C ASN A 350 10.08 21.36 13.23
N LEU A 351 8.77 21.42 12.97
CA LEU A 351 7.94 20.25 12.71
C LEU A 351 8.38 19.48 11.47
N THR A 352 8.85 20.19 10.43
CA THR A 352 9.36 19.57 9.19
C THR A 352 10.51 18.60 9.48
N TYR A 353 11.36 18.92 10.45
CA TYR A 353 12.50 18.09 10.83
C TYR A 353 12.13 17.05 11.89
N THR A 354 11.41 17.42 12.95
CA THR A 354 11.09 16.52 14.07
C THR A 354 10.04 15.48 13.66
N TYR A 355 8.94 15.89 13.03
CA TYR A 355 7.98 14.98 12.44
C TYR A 355 8.57 14.27 11.21
N GLY A 356 9.46 14.96 10.48
CA GLY A 356 10.41 14.37 9.54
C GLY A 356 11.05 13.08 10.07
N ALA A 357 11.77 13.18 11.17
CA ALA A 357 12.45 12.06 11.81
C ALA A 357 11.48 10.95 12.23
N ILE A 358 10.34 11.30 12.84
CA ILE A 358 9.33 10.33 13.29
C ILE A 358 8.77 9.53 12.12
N ARG A 359 8.34 10.20 11.05
CA ARG A 359 7.79 9.54 9.86
C ARG A 359 8.79 8.60 9.20
N ILE A 360 10.08 8.97 9.16
CA ILE A 360 11.14 8.07 8.68
C ILE A 360 11.26 6.84 9.58
N ALA A 361 11.20 7.02 10.90
CA ALA A 361 11.23 5.91 11.86
C ALA A 361 10.03 4.96 11.77
N GLN A 362 8.88 5.44 11.31
CA GLN A 362 7.71 4.62 11.02
C GLN A 362 7.82 3.87 9.68
N LEU A 363 8.38 4.52 8.64
CA LEU A 363 8.49 3.96 7.28
C LEU A 363 9.66 2.98 7.11
N ALA A 364 10.81 3.26 7.74
CA ALA A 364 12.03 2.49 7.51
C ALA A 364 11.92 0.99 7.85
N PRO A 365 11.23 0.54 8.91
CA PRO A 365 11.04 -0.89 9.17
C PRO A 365 10.31 -1.63 8.05
N VAL A 366 9.47 -0.93 7.29
CA VAL A 366 8.67 -1.49 6.19
C VAL A 366 9.44 -1.45 4.86
N ILE A 367 10.18 -0.36 4.60
CA ILE A 367 10.87 -0.12 3.33
C ILE A 367 12.31 -0.66 3.35
N PHE A 368 13.01 -0.53 4.47
CA PHE A 368 14.40 -0.95 4.68
C PHE A 368 14.54 -1.88 5.91
N PRO A 369 13.86 -3.05 5.94
CA PRO A 369 13.78 -3.90 7.15
C PRO A 369 15.14 -4.38 7.70
N LYS A 370 16.21 -4.35 6.88
CA LYS A 370 17.57 -4.78 7.24
C LYS A 370 18.46 -3.65 7.78
N TRP A 371 17.94 -2.43 7.94
CA TRP A 371 18.69 -1.24 8.29
C TRP A 371 18.21 -0.64 9.62
N LYS A 372 19.15 -0.13 10.41
CA LYS A 372 18.85 0.64 11.62
C LYS A 372 18.92 2.13 11.33
N LEU A 373 18.09 2.91 12.01
CA LEU A 373 18.17 4.37 11.93
C LEU A 373 19.05 4.89 13.05
N ARG A 374 19.87 5.91 12.74
CA ARG A 374 20.64 6.64 13.74
C ARG A 374 20.48 8.15 13.53
N PHE A 375 20.04 8.84 14.57
CA PHE A 375 19.93 10.30 14.60
C PHE A 375 21.04 10.88 15.47
N TYR A 376 21.84 11.77 14.90
CA TYR A 376 22.88 12.52 15.59
C TYR A 376 22.29 13.84 16.12
N VAL A 377 22.43 14.07 17.42
CA VAL A 377 21.90 15.23 18.14
C VAL A 377 22.96 15.80 19.08
N GLU A 378 23.00 17.11 19.26
CA GLU A 378 23.95 17.77 20.17
C GLU A 378 23.65 17.45 21.65
N ASP A 379 24.71 17.34 22.47
CA ASP A 379 24.59 17.16 23.91
C ASP A 379 24.01 18.39 24.64
N SER A 380 22.74 18.29 25.02
CA SER A 380 21.98 19.32 25.74
C SER A 380 21.95 19.15 27.27
N SER A 381 22.79 18.28 27.83
CA SER A 381 22.83 18.00 29.28
C SER A 381 23.09 19.21 30.20
N GLY A 382 23.62 20.31 29.66
CA GLY A 382 23.92 21.56 30.36
C GLY A 382 22.82 22.63 30.28
N GLY A 383 21.64 22.27 29.76
CA GLY A 383 20.52 23.20 29.51
C GLY A 383 20.55 23.81 28.11
N GLU A 384 19.43 24.41 27.69
CA GLU A 384 19.25 24.94 26.32
C GLU A 384 20.25 26.03 25.93
N ASN A 385 20.71 26.83 26.89
CA ASN A 385 21.70 27.88 26.65
C ASN A 385 23.14 27.35 26.47
N SER A 386 23.35 26.04 26.62
CA SER A 386 24.68 25.41 26.54
C SER A 386 25.00 24.78 25.19
N THR A 387 24.06 24.75 24.25
CA THR A 387 24.21 24.15 22.91
C THR A 387 24.39 25.23 21.83
N LYS A 388 25.16 24.90 20.78
CA LYS A 388 25.32 25.77 19.60
C LYS A 388 24.10 25.73 18.70
N TYR A 389 23.47 24.58 18.57
CA TYR A 389 22.23 24.40 17.83
C TYR A 389 21.05 24.20 18.80
N PRO A 390 19.83 24.64 18.43
CA PRO A 390 18.66 24.43 19.29
C PRO A 390 18.48 22.95 19.65
N ALA A 391 18.17 22.66 20.91
CA ALA A 391 18.00 21.30 21.38
C ALA A 391 16.80 20.61 20.72
N VAL A 392 16.90 19.30 20.50
CA VAL A 392 15.75 18.49 20.07
C VAL A 392 14.87 18.22 21.29
N PRO A 393 13.54 18.44 21.22
CA PRO A 393 12.65 18.15 22.35
C PRO A 393 12.79 16.70 22.83
N SER A 394 12.90 16.50 24.15
CA SER A 394 13.11 15.20 24.77
C SER A 394 12.04 14.16 24.39
N LEU A 395 10.82 14.63 24.15
CA LEU A 395 9.69 13.80 23.74
C LEU A 395 9.85 13.22 22.33
N ILE A 396 10.41 14.00 21.40
CA ILE A 396 10.76 13.52 20.06
C ILE A 396 11.81 12.42 20.17
N LEU A 397 12.84 12.61 21.01
CA LEU A 397 13.86 11.57 21.26
C LEU A 397 13.24 10.32 21.90
N LYS A 398 12.26 10.45 22.81
CA LYS A 398 11.52 9.32 23.39
C LYS A 398 10.76 8.55 22.31
N ILE A 399 10.03 9.24 21.43
CA ILE A 399 9.29 8.63 20.32
C ILE A 399 10.23 7.89 19.37
N LEU A 400 11.34 8.51 18.96
CA LEU A 400 12.32 7.90 18.08
C LEU A 400 12.93 6.62 18.67
N ARG A 401 13.28 6.62 19.96
CA ARG A 401 13.76 5.43 20.67
C ARG A 401 12.69 4.34 20.72
N ARG A 402 11.44 4.68 21.00
CA ARG A 402 10.32 3.71 21.00
C ARG A 402 10.12 3.06 19.63
N LEU A 403 10.27 3.83 18.56
CA LEU A 403 10.23 3.32 17.18
C LEU A 403 11.47 2.50 16.78
N GLY A 404 12.46 2.36 17.68
CA GLY A 404 13.65 1.54 17.49
C GLY A 404 14.83 2.25 16.84
N ALA A 405 14.81 3.59 16.77
CA ALA A 405 15.93 4.37 16.27
C ALA A 405 17.01 4.57 17.34
N GLN A 406 18.28 4.59 16.90
CA GLN A 406 19.42 4.93 17.73
C GLN A 406 19.56 6.46 17.82
N ILE A 407 19.83 6.96 19.03
CA ILE A 407 20.17 8.36 19.26
C ILE A 407 21.66 8.43 19.60
N SER A 408 22.43 9.10 18.76
CA SER A 408 23.87 9.31 18.96
C SER A 408 24.11 10.74 19.41
N ILE A 409 24.76 10.90 20.55
CA ILE A 409 25.08 12.23 21.09
C ILE A 409 26.37 12.74 20.43
N VAL A 410 26.31 13.95 19.89
CA VAL A 410 27.46 14.71 19.41
C VAL A 410 27.96 15.56 20.56
N SER A 411 29.24 15.43 20.90
CA SER A 411 29.85 16.20 21.99
C SER A 411 29.77 17.70 21.69
N ARG A 412 29.82 18.54 22.73
CA ARG A 412 29.79 20.00 22.54
C ARG A 412 31.02 20.50 21.78
N ASP A 413 32.17 19.88 21.97
CA ASP A 413 33.37 20.19 21.20
C ASP A 413 33.18 19.87 19.72
N ASP A 414 32.62 18.70 19.39
CA ASP A 414 32.32 18.34 18.00
C ASP A 414 31.25 19.24 17.39
N ALA A 415 30.20 19.62 18.14
CA ALA A 415 29.18 20.55 17.65
C ALA A 415 29.75 21.94 17.36
N ARG A 416 30.72 22.40 18.17
CA ARG A 416 31.47 23.64 17.93
C ARG A 416 32.28 23.57 16.65
N ASP A 417 33.03 22.50 16.44
CA ASP A 417 34.04 22.39 15.39
C ASP A 417 33.49 21.85 14.06
N ILE A 418 32.39 21.07 14.10
CA ILE A 418 31.78 20.40 12.94
C ILE A 418 30.37 20.95 12.70
N PRO A 419 30.08 21.52 11.51
CA PRO A 419 28.73 21.98 11.19
C PRO A 419 27.71 20.85 11.23
N ALA A 420 26.48 21.12 11.70
CA ALA A 420 25.47 20.09 11.92
C ALA A 420 25.17 19.19 10.70
N ALA A 421 25.23 19.73 9.48
CA ALA A 421 25.03 18.97 8.24
C ALA A 421 25.99 17.77 8.09
N PHE A 422 27.13 17.79 8.77
CA PHE A 422 28.14 16.73 8.75
C PHE A 422 27.95 15.67 9.85
N TRP A 423 27.16 15.88 10.90
CA TRP A 423 27.10 14.93 12.02
C TRP A 423 26.70 13.51 11.60
N LYS A 424 25.78 13.38 10.63
CA LYS A 424 25.42 12.08 10.04
C LYS A 424 26.60 11.31 9.43
N PHE A 425 27.67 11.98 9.01
CA PHE A 425 28.88 11.34 8.45
C PHE A 425 29.70 10.61 9.49
N LEU A 426 29.59 10.99 10.78
CA LEU A 426 30.30 10.33 11.89
C LEU A 426 29.95 8.84 12.01
N VAL A 427 28.86 8.39 11.37
CA VAL A 427 28.54 6.95 11.24
C VAL A 427 29.65 6.15 10.57
N ALA A 428 30.44 6.78 9.70
CA ALA A 428 31.55 6.13 9.02
C ALA A 428 32.74 5.87 9.96
N ASP A 429 32.80 6.52 11.13
CA ASP A 429 33.83 6.31 12.15
C ASP A 429 33.48 5.18 13.14
N ASP A 430 32.22 4.71 13.16
CA ASP A 430 31.80 3.63 14.07
C ASP A 430 32.30 2.26 13.58
N PRO A 431 33.21 1.58 14.32
CA PRO A 431 33.80 0.31 13.90
C PRO A 431 32.79 -0.85 13.87
N ASN A 432 31.62 -0.69 14.49
CA ASN A 432 30.57 -1.70 14.49
C ASN A 432 29.68 -1.62 13.24
N ILE A 433 29.86 -0.60 12.40
CA ILE A 433 29.06 -0.38 11.20
C ILE A 433 29.80 -0.93 9.97
N SER A 434 29.12 -1.79 9.21
CA SER A 434 29.62 -2.33 7.95
C SER A 434 29.26 -1.43 6.78
N LYS A 435 27.99 -0.96 6.72
CA LYS A 435 27.49 -0.10 5.65
C LYS A 435 26.66 1.05 6.21
N PHE A 436 26.75 2.21 5.58
CA PHE A 436 25.97 3.37 5.94
C PHE A 436 25.26 3.99 4.73
N LEU A 437 24.13 4.64 4.99
CA LEU A 437 23.44 5.56 4.08
C LEU A 437 23.29 6.91 4.78
N LEU A 438 23.48 7.99 4.03
CA LEU A 438 23.32 9.36 4.54
C LEU A 438 22.07 9.98 3.94
N ARG A 439 21.17 10.45 4.79
CA ARG A 439 19.87 11.00 4.37
C ARG A 439 19.54 12.28 5.15
N ASP A 440 18.56 13.02 4.66
CA ASP A 440 17.99 14.16 5.37
C ASP A 440 16.61 13.79 5.92
N VAL A 441 16.26 14.39 7.06
CA VAL A 441 14.97 14.09 7.73
C VAL A 441 13.75 14.58 6.95
N THR A 442 13.96 15.40 5.92
CA THR A 442 12.94 15.91 5.01
C THR A 442 12.74 15.03 3.77
N THR A 443 13.55 13.98 3.58
CA THR A 443 13.46 13.08 2.42
C THR A 443 12.89 11.73 2.85
N ARG A 444 11.73 11.34 2.30
CA ARG A 444 11.06 10.09 2.68
C ARG A 444 11.64 8.89 1.93
N PRO A 445 11.85 7.75 2.61
CA PRO A 445 12.20 6.52 1.92
C PRO A 445 11.04 6.06 1.02
N THR A 446 11.38 5.46 -0.13
CA THR A 446 10.40 4.95 -1.10
C THR A 446 10.69 3.52 -1.50
N ASP A 447 9.67 2.79 -1.96
CA ASP A 447 9.87 1.44 -2.52
C ASP A 447 10.81 1.43 -3.73
N ARG A 448 10.82 2.52 -4.52
CA ARG A 448 11.75 2.69 -5.65
C ARG A 448 13.20 2.78 -5.17
N GLU A 449 13.45 3.50 -4.08
CA GLU A 449 14.76 3.55 -3.45
C GLU A 449 15.19 2.18 -2.89
N ALA A 450 14.28 1.41 -2.31
CA ALA A 450 14.58 0.06 -1.83
C ALA A 450 15.11 -0.85 -2.95
N ILE A 451 14.58 -0.72 -4.17
CA ILE A 451 15.07 -1.46 -5.34
C ILE A 451 16.50 -1.03 -5.71
N PHE A 452 16.79 0.27 -5.69
CA PHE A 452 18.12 0.79 -6.00
C PHE A 452 19.13 0.31 -4.94
N LEU A 453 18.69 0.31 -3.67
CA LEU A 453 19.50 -0.13 -2.55
C LEU A 453 19.81 -1.63 -2.63
N GLU A 454 18.81 -2.48 -2.87
CA GLU A 454 19.02 -3.92 -3.04
C GLU A 454 19.94 -4.21 -4.24
N HIS A 455 19.84 -3.46 -5.35
CA HIS A 455 20.80 -3.57 -6.45
C HIS A 455 22.23 -3.26 -5.98
N TRP A 456 22.47 -2.17 -5.25
CA TRP A 456 23.80 -1.91 -4.69
C TRP A 456 24.26 -3.00 -3.72
N MET A 457 23.37 -3.51 -2.88
CA MET A 457 23.69 -4.56 -1.92
C MET A 457 24.17 -5.86 -2.57
N THR A 458 23.78 -6.13 -3.82
CA THR A 458 24.27 -7.26 -4.63
C THR A 458 25.51 -6.96 -5.46
N SER A 459 25.90 -5.68 -5.58
CA SER A 459 27.08 -5.25 -6.34
C SER A 459 28.38 -5.45 -5.55
N LYS A 460 29.52 -5.42 -6.27
CA LYS A 460 30.85 -5.45 -5.64
C LYS A 460 31.33 -4.07 -5.17
N GLU A 461 30.65 -3.00 -5.57
CA GLU A 461 31.10 -1.63 -5.35
C GLU A 461 30.99 -1.22 -3.86
N PRO A 462 32.06 -0.66 -3.26
CA PRO A 462 32.05 -0.24 -1.86
C PRO A 462 31.17 0.99 -1.60
N PHE A 463 30.95 1.84 -2.60
CA PHE A 463 30.20 3.10 -2.45
C PHE A 463 28.95 3.16 -3.33
N TYR A 464 28.00 3.99 -2.92
CA TYR A 464 26.67 4.11 -3.50
C TYR A 464 26.23 5.56 -3.62
N CYS A 465 25.66 5.94 -4.77
CA CYS A 465 25.01 7.24 -4.90
C CYS A 465 23.75 7.21 -5.78
N ILE A 466 22.88 8.23 -5.64
CA ILE A 466 21.68 8.38 -6.47
C ILE A 466 21.65 9.78 -7.08
N ARG A 467 21.36 9.86 -8.38
CA ARG A 467 21.11 11.10 -9.14
C ARG A 467 19.78 10.97 -9.88
N ASP A 468 18.70 11.28 -9.19
CA ASP A 468 17.34 11.08 -9.70
C ASP A 468 16.56 12.38 -9.97
N HIS A 469 17.23 13.54 -10.02
CA HIS A 469 16.63 14.83 -10.36
C HIS A 469 17.69 15.72 -11.04
N PRO A 470 17.36 16.61 -11.99
CA PRO A 470 18.35 17.50 -12.63
C PRO A 470 19.22 18.29 -11.67
N ASN A 471 18.70 18.68 -10.49
CA ASN A 471 19.51 19.32 -9.44
C ASN A 471 20.53 18.36 -8.82
N HIS A 472 20.22 17.06 -8.71
CA HIS A 472 21.16 16.04 -8.26
C HIS A 472 22.30 15.88 -9.28
N GLY A 473 22.00 15.96 -10.58
CA GLY A 473 22.99 15.91 -11.67
C GLY A 473 23.93 17.13 -11.75
N ARG A 474 23.76 18.14 -10.90
CA ARG A 474 24.72 19.25 -10.77
C ARG A 474 25.98 18.83 -10.02
N PHE A 475 25.86 17.89 -9.10
CA PHE A 475 26.94 17.40 -8.25
C PHE A 475 27.25 15.93 -8.53
N ALA A 476 28.49 15.52 -8.32
CA ALA A 476 28.87 14.12 -8.44
C ALA A 476 28.32 13.30 -7.27
N LEU A 477 28.42 13.85 -6.05
CA LEU A 477 27.84 13.31 -4.83
C LEU A 477 26.92 14.33 -4.18
N MET A 478 25.80 13.83 -3.67
CA MET A 478 24.81 14.57 -2.90
C MET A 478 24.87 14.10 -1.43
N GLY A 479 24.93 15.03 -0.48
CA GLY A 479 25.10 14.70 0.94
C GLY A 479 23.95 13.93 1.59
N ASN A 480 22.81 13.84 0.92
CA ASN A 480 21.62 13.10 1.34
C ASN A 480 21.28 11.91 0.43
N LEU A 481 22.09 11.61 -0.58
CA LEU A 481 21.88 10.49 -1.51
C LEU A 481 23.17 9.69 -1.74
N PHE A 482 23.99 9.59 -0.69
CA PHE A 482 25.28 8.89 -0.68
C PHE A 482 25.31 7.80 0.39
N GLY A 483 26.10 6.76 0.17
CA GLY A 483 26.34 5.69 1.13
C GLY A 483 27.57 4.87 0.77
N GLY A 484 27.95 3.96 1.65
CA GLY A 484 29.12 3.12 1.42
C GLY A 484 29.43 2.16 2.55
N LYS A 485 30.52 1.43 2.38
CA LYS A 485 31.14 0.63 3.44
C LYS A 485 32.00 1.54 4.32
N ALA A 486 31.78 1.53 5.64
CA ALA A 486 32.44 2.44 6.58
C ALA A 486 33.98 2.25 6.55
N VAL A 487 34.44 1.00 6.65
CA VAL A 487 35.86 0.65 6.61
C VAL A 487 36.54 1.07 5.31
N ASP A 488 35.86 0.91 4.17
CA ASP A 488 36.42 1.32 2.87
C ASP A 488 36.55 2.84 2.79
N LEU A 489 35.58 3.61 3.31
CA LEU A 489 35.68 5.07 3.33
C LEU A 489 36.88 5.55 4.17
N GLN A 490 37.05 5.01 5.37
CA GLN A 490 38.18 5.35 6.24
C GLN A 490 39.53 5.04 5.56
N LYS A 491 39.64 3.85 4.95
CA LYS A 491 40.85 3.46 4.19
C LYS A 491 41.14 4.39 3.02
N THR A 492 40.10 4.81 2.30
CA THR A 492 40.24 5.74 1.17
C THR A 492 40.68 7.13 1.63
N LEU A 493 40.15 7.63 2.75
CA LEU A 493 40.50 8.94 3.30
C LEU A 493 41.85 8.95 4.03
N ARG A 494 42.33 7.78 4.49
CA ARG A 494 43.53 7.58 5.32
C ARG A 494 43.50 8.29 6.67
N ASN A 495 42.33 8.75 7.09
CA ASN A 495 42.04 9.43 8.35
C ASN A 495 40.61 9.07 8.78
N SER A 496 40.23 9.41 10.01
CA SER A 496 38.83 9.39 10.42
C SER A 496 37.99 10.39 9.59
N ILE A 497 36.68 10.17 9.49
CA ILE A 497 35.77 11.11 8.84
C ILE A 497 35.72 12.43 9.62
N ARG A 498 35.79 12.35 10.96
CA ARG A 498 35.86 13.50 11.86
C ARG A 498 37.04 14.41 11.51
N GLU A 499 38.24 13.86 11.40
CA GLU A 499 39.44 14.62 11.02
C GLU A 499 39.36 15.13 9.58
N SER A 500 38.83 14.32 8.67
CA SER A 500 38.73 14.67 7.25
C SER A 500 37.78 15.84 6.98
N ILE A 501 36.74 16.00 7.81
CA ILE A 501 35.78 17.10 7.71
C ILE A 501 36.31 18.39 8.36
N SER A 502 37.27 18.28 9.28
CA SER A 502 37.84 19.44 9.98
C SER A 502 38.34 20.50 8.99
N GLY A 503 37.87 21.74 9.14
CA GLY A 503 38.18 22.86 8.26
C GLY A 503 37.22 23.08 7.08
N TYR A 504 36.34 22.12 6.77
CA TYR A 504 35.30 22.30 5.75
C TYR A 504 34.03 22.92 6.35
N LYS A 505 33.57 24.02 5.74
CA LYS A 505 32.29 24.66 6.09
C LYS A 505 31.14 24.27 5.15
N ASP A 506 31.47 23.91 3.92
CA ASP A 506 30.51 23.52 2.89
C ASP A 506 30.57 22.01 2.62
N LEU A 507 29.43 21.35 2.77
CA LEU A 507 29.28 19.91 2.54
C LEU A 507 29.49 19.54 1.08
N ASN A 508 29.05 20.39 0.15
CA ASN A 508 29.19 20.10 -1.27
C ASN A 508 30.65 20.14 -1.71
N ALA A 509 31.42 21.14 -1.25
CA ALA A 509 32.86 21.22 -1.45
C ALA A 509 33.58 19.97 -0.90
N PHE A 510 33.31 19.57 0.34
CA PHE A 510 33.91 18.36 0.92
C PHE A 510 33.61 17.11 0.08
N LEU A 511 32.35 16.89 -0.29
CA LEU A 511 31.96 15.70 -1.04
C LEU A 511 32.54 15.67 -2.46
N ASN A 512 32.49 16.78 -3.18
CA ASN A 512 32.80 16.80 -4.60
C ASN A 512 34.27 17.08 -4.90
N GLU A 513 34.97 17.82 -4.04
CA GLU A 513 36.38 18.18 -4.21
C GLU A 513 37.32 17.24 -3.45
N ARG A 514 36.90 16.69 -2.31
CA ARG A 514 37.72 15.78 -1.49
C ARG A 514 37.34 14.32 -1.65
N VAL A 515 36.06 13.96 -1.48
CA VAL A 515 35.63 12.56 -1.45
C VAL A 515 35.53 11.95 -2.86
N TRP A 516 34.78 12.59 -3.76
CA TRP A 516 34.50 12.07 -5.10
C TRP A 516 35.74 11.71 -5.93
N PRO A 517 36.81 12.53 -5.98
CA PRO A 517 38.01 12.19 -6.75
C PRO A 517 38.66 10.87 -6.32
N LEU A 518 38.50 10.48 -5.06
CA LEU A 518 39.08 9.28 -4.47
C LEU A 518 38.22 8.03 -4.70
N ILE A 519 36.89 8.18 -4.78
CA ILE A 519 35.95 7.04 -4.83
C ILE A 519 35.29 6.83 -6.19
N LYS A 520 35.43 7.76 -7.15
CA LYS A 520 34.71 7.72 -8.44
C LYS A 520 34.86 6.41 -9.20
N SER A 521 36.00 5.73 -9.08
CA SER A 521 36.30 4.44 -9.72
C SER A 521 35.62 3.23 -9.07
N ASN A 522 35.09 3.39 -7.85
CA ASN A 522 34.59 2.31 -6.99
C ASN A 522 33.20 2.64 -6.40
N THR A 523 32.40 3.42 -7.14
CA THR A 523 31.07 3.87 -6.70
C THR A 523 30.02 3.44 -7.72
N LEU A 524 28.98 2.75 -7.26
CA LEU A 524 27.77 2.53 -8.06
C LEU A 524 26.82 3.71 -7.89
N CYS A 525 26.60 4.47 -8.95
CA CYS A 525 25.68 5.60 -8.93
C CYS A 525 24.47 5.34 -9.84
N HIS A 526 23.27 5.17 -9.27
CA HIS A 526 22.05 5.11 -10.09
C HIS A 526 21.66 6.51 -10.54
N ASP A 527 21.67 6.75 -11.84
CA ASP A 527 21.52 8.08 -12.41
C ASP A 527 20.49 8.08 -13.54
N SER A 528 19.36 8.77 -13.34
CA SER A 528 18.28 8.88 -14.34
C SER A 528 18.33 10.15 -15.18
N VAL A 529 19.32 11.04 -14.98
CA VAL A 529 19.32 12.40 -15.55
C VAL A 529 20.66 12.84 -16.15
N ALA A 530 21.79 12.40 -15.59
CA ALA A 530 23.13 12.89 -15.87
C ALA A 530 24.14 11.75 -16.03
N CYS A 531 23.69 10.56 -16.43
CA CYS A 531 24.52 9.35 -16.51
C CYS A 531 25.72 9.48 -17.47
N GLU A 532 25.62 10.32 -18.51
CA GLU A 532 26.71 10.59 -19.45
C GLU A 532 27.74 11.59 -18.88
N LYS A 533 27.39 12.36 -17.84
CA LYS A 533 28.25 13.40 -17.25
C LYS A 533 29.28 12.85 -16.27
N TYR A 534 28.93 11.79 -15.55
CA TYR A 534 29.76 11.24 -14.47
C TYR A 534 30.18 9.79 -14.75
N PRO A 535 31.44 9.40 -14.47
CA PRO A 535 31.89 8.02 -14.61
C PRO A 535 31.15 7.09 -13.64
N ASN A 536 31.09 5.79 -14.00
CA ASN A 536 30.44 4.74 -13.21
C ASN A 536 28.96 5.02 -12.84
N SER A 537 28.28 5.77 -13.70
CA SER A 537 26.83 5.92 -13.65
C SER A 537 26.17 4.65 -14.20
N ALA A 538 25.33 4.01 -13.38
CA ALA A 538 24.40 3.00 -13.82
C ALA A 538 23.05 3.64 -14.12
N PRO A 539 22.35 3.20 -15.18
CA PRO A 539 20.98 3.64 -15.41
C PRO A 539 20.09 3.31 -14.21
N ALA A 540 19.09 4.15 -13.96
CA ALA A 540 18.11 3.88 -12.92
C ALA A 540 17.40 2.53 -13.18
N PRO A 541 17.39 1.60 -12.19
CA PRO A 541 16.76 0.27 -12.35
C PRO A 541 15.25 0.30 -12.56
N LEU A 542 14.59 1.38 -12.16
CA LEU A 542 13.14 1.55 -12.24
C LEU A 542 12.81 2.97 -12.74
N GLU A 543 11.92 3.08 -13.72
CA GLU A 543 11.35 4.34 -14.18
C GLU A 543 10.56 5.06 -13.07
N ARG A 544 10.41 6.38 -13.19
CA ARG A 544 9.56 7.17 -12.28
C ARG A 544 8.09 6.89 -12.57
N THR A 545 7.28 6.90 -11.52
CA THR A 545 5.83 7.04 -11.64
C THR A 545 5.52 8.53 -11.55
N HIS A 546 4.83 9.09 -12.55
CA HIS A 546 4.57 10.53 -12.67
C HIS A 546 5.83 11.42 -12.52
N TYR A 547 5.88 12.24 -11.49
CA TYR A 547 6.96 13.22 -11.24
C TYR A 547 7.76 12.92 -9.97
N ASP A 548 7.51 11.77 -9.33
CA ASP A 548 8.14 11.41 -8.06
C ASP A 548 9.62 11.07 -8.28
N TYR A 549 10.49 11.51 -7.38
CA TYR A 549 11.93 11.23 -7.45
C TYR A 549 12.54 10.96 -6.07
N ILE A 550 13.61 10.15 -6.06
CA ILE A 550 14.32 9.83 -4.83
C ILE A 550 15.11 11.06 -4.36
N GLY A 551 14.93 11.45 -3.10
CA GLY A 551 15.54 12.64 -2.51
C GLY A 551 14.67 13.89 -2.55
N GLU A 552 13.38 13.76 -2.88
CA GLU A 552 12.43 14.86 -2.75
C GLU A 552 12.29 15.34 -1.31
N HIS A 553 12.38 16.65 -1.12
CA HIS A 553 12.18 17.30 0.17
C HIS A 553 10.69 17.58 0.37
N VAL A 554 10.10 17.03 1.43
CA VAL A 554 8.68 17.15 1.75
C VAL A 554 8.42 17.74 3.13
N ALA A 555 7.29 18.41 3.26
CA ALA A 555 6.72 18.95 4.48
C ALA A 555 6.22 17.82 5.41
N PRO A 556 5.80 18.13 6.65
CA PRO A 556 5.32 17.14 7.60
C PRO A 556 4.30 16.15 7.03
N TYR A 557 3.31 16.63 6.27
CA TYR A 557 2.22 15.82 5.74
C TYR A 557 2.47 15.25 4.33
N GLY A 558 3.70 15.39 3.82
CA GLY A 558 4.14 14.78 2.56
C GLY A 558 4.04 15.70 1.34
N GLU A 559 3.61 16.95 1.50
CA GLU A 559 3.61 17.93 0.41
C GLU A 559 5.04 18.31 0.02
N PRO A 560 5.33 18.53 -1.27
CA PRO A 560 6.65 19.00 -1.71
C PRO A 560 7.02 20.36 -1.10
N LEU A 561 8.21 20.49 -0.50
CA LEU A 561 8.72 21.78 0.01
C LEU A 561 9.09 22.75 -1.12
N TYR A 562 9.44 22.21 -2.29
CA TYR A 562 9.83 22.99 -3.47
C TYR A 562 8.99 22.62 -4.70
N PRO A 563 7.70 23.01 -4.75
CA PRO A 563 6.79 22.65 -5.84
C PRO A 563 7.28 23.05 -7.24
N ASP A 564 8.03 24.15 -7.36
CA ASP A 564 8.59 24.61 -8.62
C ASP A 564 9.62 23.62 -9.21
N GLU A 565 10.23 22.77 -8.38
CA GLU A 565 11.14 21.70 -8.85
C GLU A 565 10.38 20.57 -9.55
N LEU A 566 9.15 20.24 -9.10
CA LEU A 566 8.28 19.29 -9.80
C LEU A 566 7.86 19.79 -11.19
N VAL A 567 7.61 21.09 -11.32
CA VAL A 567 7.30 21.72 -12.62
C VAL A 567 8.49 21.66 -13.58
N LYS A 568 9.74 21.67 -13.07
CA LYS A 568 10.92 21.47 -13.91
C LYS A 568 10.98 20.04 -14.45
N LEU A 569 10.63 19.03 -13.64
CA LEU A 569 10.53 17.64 -14.11
C LEU A 569 9.43 17.45 -15.16
N GLN A 570 8.29 18.14 -15.03
CA GLN A 570 7.24 18.14 -16.06
C GLN A 570 7.74 18.59 -17.43
N ARG A 571 8.73 19.48 -17.46
CA ARG A 571 9.27 20.09 -18.69
C ARG A 571 10.55 19.40 -19.20
N MET A 572 11.26 18.68 -18.34
CA MET A 572 12.52 18.02 -18.68
C MET A 572 12.28 16.53 -18.84
N ALA A 573 12.25 16.05 -20.09
CA ALA A 573 12.15 14.64 -20.37
C ALA A 573 13.29 13.87 -19.67
N VAL A 574 12.93 12.78 -18.97
CA VAL A 574 13.88 11.78 -18.51
C VAL A 574 14.82 11.40 -19.66
N GLN A 575 16.13 11.43 -19.43
CA GLN A 575 17.07 11.01 -20.46
C GLN A 575 16.91 9.50 -20.68
N LYS A 576 16.27 9.10 -21.78
CA LYS A 576 15.98 7.68 -22.09
C LYS A 576 17.20 6.76 -22.08
N LYS A 577 18.42 7.30 -22.25
CA LYS A 577 19.68 6.56 -22.14
C LYS A 577 20.16 6.36 -20.70
N CYS A 578 19.73 7.23 -19.79
CA CYS A 578 20.06 7.19 -18.35
C CYS A 578 19.03 6.42 -17.54
N VAL A 579 17.95 6.00 -18.17
CA VAL A 579 17.05 5.02 -17.57
C VAL A 579 17.20 3.75 -18.38
N ASN A 580 17.25 2.61 -17.71
CA ASN A 580 17.17 1.37 -18.43
C ASN A 580 15.82 1.44 -19.13
N ASP A 581 15.83 1.47 -20.47
CA ASP A 581 14.66 1.13 -21.25
C ASP A 581 14.13 -0.14 -20.60
N THR A 582 12.97 -0.06 -19.94
CA THR A 582 12.43 -1.11 -19.07
C THR A 582 12.10 -2.40 -19.85
N ARG A 583 12.52 -2.45 -21.12
CA ARG A 583 12.75 -3.64 -21.92
C ARG A 583 13.85 -4.51 -21.32
N TYR A 584 13.47 -5.36 -20.38
CA TYR A 584 14.19 -6.57 -20.04
C TYR A 584 14.41 -7.38 -21.31
N SER A 585 15.66 -7.54 -21.76
CA SER A 585 15.98 -8.39 -22.91
C SER A 585 16.00 -9.88 -22.53
N MET A 586 15.12 -10.31 -21.63
CA MET A 586 15.07 -11.68 -21.13
C MET A 586 14.38 -12.60 -22.13
N LEU A 587 14.87 -13.84 -22.23
CA LEU A 587 14.23 -14.93 -22.97
C LEU A 587 13.62 -15.93 -21.99
N PHE A 588 12.29 -15.99 -21.97
CA PHE A 588 11.54 -16.96 -21.18
C PHE A 588 11.17 -18.17 -22.02
N TYR A 589 11.25 -19.36 -21.42
CA TYR A 589 10.81 -20.60 -22.03
C TYR A 589 9.65 -21.19 -21.23
N SER A 590 8.56 -21.55 -21.92
CA SER A 590 7.41 -22.22 -21.31
C SER A 590 7.10 -23.55 -21.99
N LEU A 591 6.69 -24.52 -21.18
CA LEU A 591 6.16 -25.83 -21.59
C LEU A 591 5.04 -26.21 -20.62
N GLY A 592 3.88 -26.61 -21.15
CA GLY A 592 2.74 -26.99 -20.33
C GLY A 592 1.53 -27.42 -21.15
N MET A 593 0.47 -27.80 -20.44
CA MET A 593 -0.78 -28.34 -20.97
C MET A 593 -1.90 -27.29 -21.09
N SER A 594 -1.75 -26.13 -20.45
CA SER A 594 -2.68 -25.00 -20.53
C SER A 594 -2.06 -23.78 -21.21
N ILE A 595 -2.86 -23.06 -22.00
CA ILE A 595 -2.37 -21.94 -22.83
C ILE A 595 -2.63 -20.58 -22.16
N ALA A 596 -3.82 -20.39 -21.60
CA ALA A 596 -4.31 -19.06 -21.21
C ALA A 596 -3.42 -18.35 -20.15
N PRO A 597 -2.91 -19.03 -19.09
CA PRO A 597 -2.02 -18.38 -18.12
C PRO A 597 -0.70 -17.90 -18.75
N VAL A 598 -0.07 -18.72 -19.60
CA VAL A 598 1.18 -18.35 -20.28
C VAL A 598 0.93 -17.24 -21.30
N TYR A 599 -0.18 -17.31 -22.03
CA TYR A 599 -0.57 -16.27 -22.97
C TYR A 599 -0.78 -14.92 -22.28
N ASP A 600 -1.37 -14.91 -21.08
CA ASP A 600 -1.50 -13.69 -20.28
C ASP A 600 -0.14 -13.13 -19.85
N VAL A 601 0.71 -13.97 -19.26
CA VAL A 601 2.06 -13.58 -18.83
C VAL A 601 2.86 -13.03 -20.02
N LYS A 602 2.83 -13.72 -21.16
CA LYS A 602 3.51 -13.29 -22.39
C LYS A 602 3.09 -11.89 -22.83
N ASN A 603 1.78 -11.61 -22.83
CA ASN A 603 1.28 -10.29 -23.25
C ASN A 603 1.50 -9.21 -22.19
N THR A 604 1.43 -9.57 -20.91
CA THR A 604 1.74 -8.68 -19.80
C THR A 604 3.21 -8.25 -19.82
N LEU A 605 4.10 -9.18 -20.18
CA LEU A 605 5.55 -8.99 -20.15
C LEU A 605 6.16 -8.47 -21.46
N ARG A 606 5.43 -8.55 -22.58
CA ARG A 606 5.90 -8.04 -23.88
C ARG A 606 6.27 -6.54 -23.88
N PRO A 607 5.51 -5.62 -23.24
CA PRO A 607 5.90 -4.22 -23.14
C PRO A 607 7.21 -4.02 -22.38
N PHE A 608 7.52 -4.93 -21.45
CA PHE A 608 8.78 -5.01 -20.71
C PHE A 608 9.90 -5.68 -21.52
N GLY A 609 9.77 -5.85 -22.84
CA GLY A 609 10.84 -6.37 -23.70
C GLY A 609 11.12 -7.87 -23.60
N VAL A 610 10.43 -8.59 -22.70
CA VAL A 610 10.62 -10.02 -22.50
C VAL A 610 10.19 -10.80 -23.74
N LYS A 611 11.07 -11.66 -24.24
CA LYS A 611 10.83 -12.59 -25.34
C LYS A 611 10.37 -13.94 -24.78
N PHE A 612 9.51 -14.63 -25.52
CA PHE A 612 8.97 -15.92 -25.12
C PHE A 612 9.18 -16.96 -26.21
N VAL A 613 9.71 -18.12 -25.83
CA VAL A 613 9.54 -19.37 -26.57
C VAL A 613 8.51 -20.22 -25.83
N ASP A 614 7.37 -20.43 -26.47
CA ASP A 614 6.24 -21.17 -25.90
C ASP A 614 6.00 -22.43 -26.70
N ASN A 615 6.26 -23.58 -26.08
CA ASN A 615 6.08 -24.91 -26.65
C ASN A 615 4.90 -25.60 -25.96
N SER A 616 3.71 -25.06 -26.12
CA SER A 616 2.50 -25.62 -25.54
C SER A 616 2.18 -27.00 -26.12
N LEU A 617 1.82 -27.92 -25.22
CA LEU A 617 1.31 -29.25 -25.56
C LEU A 617 -0.22 -29.33 -25.49
N SER A 618 -0.90 -28.20 -25.26
CA SER A 618 -2.36 -28.13 -25.21
C SER A 618 -3.03 -28.49 -26.54
N GLU A 619 -4.27 -28.97 -26.50
CA GLU A 619 -5.07 -29.26 -27.70
C GLU A 619 -5.39 -28.00 -28.52
N ASN A 620 -5.50 -26.86 -27.86
CA ASN A 620 -5.88 -25.59 -28.47
C ASN A 620 -4.66 -24.73 -28.89
N CYS A 621 -3.44 -25.27 -28.85
CA CYS A 621 -2.21 -24.50 -29.05
C CYS A 621 -2.16 -23.79 -30.42
N GLY A 622 -2.85 -24.33 -31.42
CA GLY A 622 -2.88 -23.80 -32.79
C GLY A 622 -3.55 -22.44 -32.87
N ALA A 623 -4.62 -22.21 -32.09
CA ALA A 623 -5.32 -20.93 -32.04
C ALA A 623 -4.42 -19.78 -31.52
N PHE A 624 -3.39 -20.12 -30.74
CA PHE A 624 -2.47 -19.17 -30.12
C PHE A 624 -1.07 -19.18 -30.74
N LYS A 625 -0.85 -19.97 -31.81
CA LYS A 625 0.46 -20.17 -32.47
C LYS A 625 1.57 -20.52 -31.46
N SER A 626 1.26 -21.43 -30.55
CA SER A 626 2.14 -21.85 -29.44
C SER A 626 2.45 -23.34 -29.45
N CYS A 627 2.03 -24.09 -30.48
CA CYS A 627 2.24 -25.53 -30.51
C CYS A 627 3.73 -25.88 -30.53
N ALA A 628 4.12 -26.82 -29.68
CA ALA A 628 5.43 -27.46 -29.76
C ALA A 628 5.60 -28.14 -31.14
N SER A 629 6.68 -27.83 -31.85
CA SER A 629 6.95 -28.38 -33.19
C SER A 629 8.05 -29.44 -33.23
N SER A 630 8.94 -29.49 -32.22
CA SER A 630 10.14 -30.36 -32.24
C SER A 630 10.67 -30.75 -30.83
N LEU A 631 9.77 -31.10 -29.90
CA LEU A 631 10.19 -31.61 -28.59
C LEU A 631 10.81 -33.02 -28.72
N LYS A 632 12.03 -33.20 -28.19
CA LYS A 632 12.80 -34.44 -28.30
C LYS A 632 12.36 -35.54 -27.31
N VAL A 633 11.81 -35.14 -26.15
CA VAL A 633 11.57 -36.06 -25.00
C VAL A 633 10.16 -35.92 -24.45
N LEU A 634 9.74 -34.69 -24.10
CA LEU A 634 8.43 -34.45 -23.50
C LEU A 634 7.35 -34.33 -24.56
N ASN A 635 6.20 -34.95 -24.29
CA ASN A 635 5.01 -34.97 -25.13
C ASN A 635 3.75 -35.03 -24.24
N ARG A 636 2.57 -35.09 -24.85
CA ARG A 636 1.29 -35.07 -24.12
C ARG A 636 1.14 -36.21 -23.11
N ASN A 637 1.78 -37.36 -23.33
CA ASN A 637 1.61 -38.56 -22.51
C ASN A 637 2.48 -38.53 -21.25
N ASN A 638 3.69 -37.97 -21.30
CA ASN A 638 4.63 -37.97 -20.16
C ASN A 638 4.79 -36.61 -19.48
N THR A 639 4.16 -35.53 -19.97
CA THR A 639 4.30 -34.19 -19.37
C THR A 639 3.47 -34.04 -18.09
N VAL A 640 2.26 -34.59 -18.05
CA VAL A 640 1.38 -34.43 -16.88
C VAL A 640 1.94 -35.21 -15.69
N ASP A 641 2.31 -36.46 -15.90
CA ASP A 641 2.96 -37.29 -14.90
C ASP A 641 4.45 -37.51 -15.21
N LEU A 642 5.22 -36.42 -15.18
CA LEU A 642 6.65 -36.45 -15.47
C LEU A 642 7.42 -37.36 -14.50
N SER A 643 8.10 -38.38 -15.04
CA SER A 643 8.99 -39.27 -14.29
C SER A 643 10.37 -38.64 -14.06
N ALA A 644 11.11 -39.13 -13.05
CA ALA A 644 12.50 -38.68 -12.82
C ALA A 644 13.42 -39.04 -14.00
N GLU A 645 13.16 -40.15 -14.69
CA GLU A 645 13.91 -40.60 -15.86
C GLU A 645 13.63 -39.72 -17.08
N ASP A 646 12.37 -39.35 -17.34
CA ASP A 646 12.02 -38.40 -18.40
C ASP A 646 12.63 -37.01 -18.15
N ALA A 647 12.62 -36.55 -16.88
CA ALA A 647 13.27 -35.29 -16.50
C ALA A 647 14.79 -35.33 -16.76
N GLU A 648 15.44 -36.46 -16.46
CA GLU A 648 16.86 -36.65 -16.76
C GLU A 648 17.13 -36.69 -18.27
N ARG A 649 16.36 -37.47 -19.02
CA ARG A 649 16.47 -37.54 -20.49
C ARG A 649 16.25 -36.16 -21.12
N PHE A 650 15.30 -35.39 -20.61
CA PHE A 650 15.08 -34.02 -21.06
C PHE A 650 16.29 -33.13 -20.80
N PHE A 651 16.85 -33.14 -19.59
CA PHE A 651 18.06 -32.37 -19.29
C PHE A 651 19.22 -32.78 -20.22
N GLN A 652 19.48 -34.07 -20.40
CA GLN A 652 20.57 -34.54 -21.27
C GLN A 652 20.37 -34.15 -22.74
N ALA A 653 19.12 -34.14 -23.24
CA ALA A 653 18.82 -33.79 -24.62
C ALA A 653 18.93 -32.28 -24.94
N TYR A 654 18.92 -31.43 -23.91
CA TYR A 654 18.86 -29.97 -24.05
C TYR A 654 19.96 -29.18 -23.31
N LYS A 655 20.81 -29.82 -22.48
CA LYS A 655 21.88 -29.14 -21.73
C LYS A 655 22.86 -28.34 -22.61
N GLU A 656 23.07 -28.77 -23.85
CA GLU A 656 23.93 -28.12 -24.85
C GLU A 656 23.12 -27.48 -26.00
N ASP A 657 21.79 -27.48 -25.91
CA ASP A 657 20.93 -26.91 -26.92
C ASP A 657 21.05 -25.38 -26.93
N TYR A 658 21.35 -24.82 -28.11
CA TYR A 658 21.60 -23.38 -28.26
C TYR A 658 20.48 -22.53 -27.66
N LEU A 659 19.22 -22.90 -27.88
CA LEU A 659 18.10 -22.15 -27.31
C LEU A 659 18.14 -22.15 -25.78
N PHE A 660 18.34 -23.32 -25.16
CA PHE A 660 18.35 -23.46 -23.70
C PHE A 660 19.53 -22.74 -23.04
N THR A 661 20.66 -22.59 -23.74
CA THR A 661 21.76 -21.75 -23.24
C THR A 661 21.36 -20.28 -23.11
N GLN A 662 20.51 -19.78 -24.03
CA GLN A 662 20.03 -18.40 -24.08
C GLN A 662 18.84 -18.13 -23.15
N VAL A 663 18.18 -19.16 -22.60
CA VAL A 663 17.04 -18.98 -21.69
C VAL A 663 17.51 -18.36 -20.37
N ASP A 664 16.82 -17.32 -19.94
CA ASP A 664 17.05 -16.65 -18.66
C ASP A 664 16.19 -17.24 -17.54
N ALA A 665 14.93 -17.56 -17.85
CA ALA A 665 14.00 -18.16 -16.91
C ALA A 665 13.05 -19.16 -17.57
N PHE A 666 12.72 -20.23 -16.83
CA PHE A 666 11.67 -21.17 -17.21
C PHE A 666 10.35 -20.83 -16.51
N VAL A 667 9.25 -20.88 -17.24
CA VAL A 667 7.90 -20.58 -16.75
C VAL A 667 7.06 -21.84 -16.71
N CYS A 668 6.57 -22.22 -15.54
CA CYS A 668 5.78 -23.42 -15.29
C CYS A 668 4.40 -23.06 -14.75
N THR A 669 3.34 -23.58 -15.38
CA THR A 669 1.95 -23.25 -15.01
C THR A 669 1.09 -24.49 -14.77
N ASP A 670 0.78 -25.27 -15.81
CA ASP A 670 -0.11 -26.44 -15.69
C ASP A 670 0.44 -27.67 -16.44
N PRO A 671 0.72 -28.78 -15.72
CA PRO A 671 0.91 -28.80 -14.27
C PRO A 671 2.22 -28.09 -13.89
N VAL A 672 2.25 -27.40 -12.74
CA VAL A 672 3.49 -26.79 -12.23
C VAL A 672 4.60 -27.82 -11.96
N SER A 673 4.25 -29.09 -11.77
CA SER A 673 5.20 -30.19 -11.55
C SER A 673 6.15 -30.44 -12.74
N VAL A 674 5.81 -29.96 -13.94
CA VAL A 674 6.70 -29.99 -15.12
C VAL A 674 8.02 -29.27 -14.87
N CYS A 675 8.06 -28.33 -13.91
CA CYS A 675 9.27 -27.62 -13.53
C CYS A 675 10.41 -28.54 -13.07
N GLU A 676 10.12 -29.77 -12.65
CA GLU A 676 11.15 -30.76 -12.31
C GLU A 676 12.09 -31.06 -13.50
N ALA A 677 11.64 -30.91 -14.75
CA ALA A 677 12.49 -31.02 -15.94
C ALA A 677 13.51 -29.88 -16.07
N PHE A 678 13.23 -28.71 -15.47
CA PHE A 678 14.04 -27.49 -15.64
C PHE A 678 15.03 -27.24 -14.51
N VAL A 679 14.86 -27.89 -13.36
CA VAL A 679 15.68 -27.64 -12.14
C VAL A 679 17.19 -27.77 -12.41
N LYS A 680 17.60 -28.74 -13.24
CA LYS A 680 19.02 -29.02 -13.51
C LYS A 680 19.72 -28.01 -14.42
N PHE A 681 18.99 -27.13 -15.12
CA PHE A 681 19.59 -26.10 -15.99
C PHE A 681 20.20 -24.92 -15.23
N ASN A 682 19.99 -24.84 -13.91
CA ASN A 682 20.49 -23.77 -13.05
C ASN A 682 20.12 -22.35 -13.53
N LYS A 683 18.91 -22.22 -14.09
CA LYS A 683 18.29 -20.93 -14.47
C LYS A 683 17.19 -20.56 -13.47
N SER A 684 16.72 -19.31 -13.54
CA SER A 684 15.61 -18.84 -12.71
C SER A 684 14.31 -19.58 -13.08
N LEU A 685 13.49 -19.90 -12.09
CA LEU A 685 12.18 -20.54 -12.28
C LEU A 685 11.06 -19.60 -11.86
N LEU A 686 10.07 -19.41 -12.74
CA LEU A 686 8.77 -18.84 -12.40
C LEU A 686 7.76 -19.98 -12.33
N ILE A 687 7.42 -20.40 -11.11
CA ILE A 687 6.46 -21.45 -10.83
C ILE A 687 5.14 -20.78 -10.45
N MET A 688 4.16 -20.82 -11.35
CA MET A 688 2.92 -20.08 -11.20
C MET A 688 1.72 -21.01 -11.29
N THR A 689 1.15 -21.38 -10.14
CA THR A 689 -0.06 -22.22 -10.13
C THR A 689 -1.26 -21.46 -10.67
N SER A 690 -2.01 -22.14 -11.55
CA SER A 690 -3.32 -21.70 -12.10
C SER A 690 -4.38 -22.79 -11.98
N THR A 691 -3.98 -23.92 -11.41
CA THR A 691 -4.74 -25.14 -11.13
C THR A 691 -4.04 -25.84 -9.97
N ARG A 692 -4.70 -26.80 -9.33
CA ARG A 692 -4.18 -27.54 -8.17
C ARG A 692 -2.73 -28.00 -8.37
N TYR A 693 -1.84 -27.47 -7.53
CA TYR A 693 -0.39 -27.55 -7.73
C TYR A 693 0.18 -28.97 -7.61
N GLU A 694 -0.60 -29.88 -7.01
CA GLU A 694 -0.31 -31.30 -6.87
C GLU A 694 -0.65 -32.14 -8.11
N LYS A 695 -1.21 -31.52 -9.17
CA LYS A 695 -1.49 -32.22 -10.43
C LYS A 695 -0.23 -32.90 -10.98
N GLY A 696 -0.36 -34.20 -11.26
CA GLY A 696 0.75 -35.08 -11.64
C GLY A 696 1.57 -35.64 -10.46
N ARG A 697 1.29 -35.22 -9.21
CA ARG A 697 1.97 -35.67 -7.99
C ARG A 697 0.94 -36.14 -6.95
N THR A 698 -0.12 -36.80 -7.39
CA THR A 698 -1.29 -37.16 -6.57
C THR A 698 -1.03 -38.27 -5.54
N SER A 699 0.01 -39.09 -5.71
CA SER A 699 0.35 -40.10 -4.69
C SER A 699 0.93 -39.45 -3.44
N PRO A 700 0.60 -39.91 -2.22
CA PRO A 700 1.06 -39.28 -0.98
C PRO A 700 2.58 -39.11 -0.89
N ILE A 701 3.33 -40.08 -1.40
CA ILE A 701 4.81 -40.06 -1.40
C ILE A 701 5.31 -38.97 -2.34
N ARG A 702 4.79 -38.93 -3.58
CA ARG A 702 5.25 -37.96 -4.60
C ARG A 702 4.79 -36.55 -4.28
N TRP A 703 3.61 -36.37 -3.68
CA TRP A 703 3.14 -35.07 -3.22
C TRP A 703 4.06 -34.49 -2.13
N ARG A 704 4.42 -35.29 -1.11
CA ARG A 704 5.37 -34.83 -0.07
C ARG A 704 6.74 -34.49 -0.64
N GLN A 705 7.24 -35.27 -1.59
CA GLN A 705 8.50 -34.97 -2.29
C GLN A 705 8.40 -33.65 -3.06
N TRP A 706 7.27 -33.41 -3.73
CA TRP A 706 7.01 -32.16 -4.44
C TRP A 706 6.94 -30.96 -3.49
N ASN A 707 6.27 -31.07 -2.34
CA ASN A 707 6.23 -30.03 -1.31
C ASN A 707 7.63 -29.65 -0.82
N LYS A 708 8.47 -30.67 -0.51
CA LYS A 708 9.86 -30.45 -0.08
C LYS A 708 10.67 -29.73 -1.17
N ARG A 709 10.48 -30.09 -2.43
CA ARG A 709 11.17 -29.46 -3.56
C ARG A 709 10.71 -28.01 -3.75
N LEU A 710 9.41 -27.74 -3.72
CA LEU A 710 8.86 -26.38 -3.82
C LEU A 710 9.41 -25.46 -2.73
N LEU A 711 9.45 -25.92 -1.47
CA LEU A 711 10.06 -25.17 -0.37
C LEU A 711 11.56 -24.89 -0.61
N THR A 712 12.29 -25.87 -1.15
CA THR A 712 13.70 -25.68 -1.52
C THR A 712 13.86 -24.64 -2.62
N LEU A 713 13.01 -24.70 -3.65
CA LEU A 713 13.03 -23.74 -4.76
C LEU A 713 12.61 -22.33 -4.32
N ALA A 714 11.68 -22.21 -3.36
CA ALA A 714 11.21 -20.95 -2.80
C ALA A 714 12.30 -20.20 -2.01
N ASN A 715 13.19 -20.94 -1.34
CA ASN A 715 14.33 -20.39 -0.59
C ASN A 715 15.40 -19.78 -1.50
N ASP A 716 15.36 -20.08 -2.79
CA ASP A 716 16.25 -19.47 -3.77
C ASP A 716 15.76 -18.06 -4.15
N PRO A 717 16.56 -17.00 -3.91
CA PRO A 717 16.15 -15.65 -4.22
C PRO A 717 15.99 -15.41 -5.73
N THR A 718 16.49 -16.26 -6.63
CA THR A 718 16.31 -16.07 -8.08
C THR A 718 15.04 -16.72 -8.62
N ASN A 719 14.38 -17.58 -7.85
CA ASN A 719 13.13 -18.23 -8.25
C ASN A 719 11.92 -17.47 -7.72
N VAL A 720 10.76 -17.64 -8.37
CA VAL A 720 9.48 -17.06 -7.94
C VAL A 720 8.44 -18.16 -7.87
N ILE A 721 7.85 -18.32 -6.68
CA ILE A 721 6.67 -19.17 -6.46
C ILE A 721 5.46 -18.25 -6.37
N ALA A 722 4.51 -18.44 -7.28
CA ALA A 722 3.35 -17.59 -7.44
C ALA A 722 2.07 -18.40 -7.69
N ALA A 723 0.94 -17.74 -7.55
CA ALA A 723 -0.38 -18.26 -7.85
C ALA A 723 -1.21 -17.18 -8.55
N THR A 724 -2.12 -17.59 -9.44
CA THR A 724 -2.97 -16.65 -10.20
C THR A 724 -4.25 -16.25 -9.48
N SER A 725 -4.64 -16.97 -8.41
CA SER A 725 -5.86 -16.72 -7.62
C SER A 725 -5.57 -16.69 -6.13
N LYS A 726 -6.41 -16.00 -5.35
CA LYS A 726 -6.30 -16.01 -3.88
C LYS A 726 -6.56 -17.41 -3.31
N TYR A 727 -7.49 -18.16 -3.91
CA TYR A 727 -7.75 -19.55 -3.55
C TYR A 727 -6.48 -20.39 -3.62
N ASP A 728 -5.73 -20.32 -4.72
CA ASP A 728 -4.52 -21.12 -4.90
C ASP A 728 -3.38 -20.70 -3.96
N VAL A 729 -3.29 -19.41 -3.59
CA VAL A 729 -2.36 -18.94 -2.55
C VAL A 729 -2.65 -19.63 -1.21
N GLU A 730 -3.91 -19.60 -0.76
CA GLU A 730 -4.30 -20.21 0.52
C GLU A 730 -4.20 -21.74 0.47
N TYR A 731 -4.53 -22.34 -0.68
CA TYR A 731 -4.38 -23.78 -0.90
C TYR A 731 -2.91 -24.21 -0.78
N MET A 732 -1.99 -23.50 -1.43
CA MET A 732 -0.56 -23.77 -1.28
C MET A 732 -0.09 -23.55 0.16
N LYS A 733 -0.54 -22.48 0.81
CA LYS A 733 -0.19 -22.17 2.20
C LYS A 733 -0.61 -23.28 3.16
N TYR A 734 -1.78 -23.90 2.95
CA TYR A 734 -2.25 -25.02 3.76
C TYR A 734 -1.35 -26.25 3.69
N PHE A 735 -0.75 -26.56 2.53
CA PHE A 735 0.14 -27.72 2.39
C PHE A 735 1.63 -27.41 2.60
N LEU A 736 2.06 -26.17 2.38
CA LEU A 736 3.48 -25.78 2.41
C LEU A 736 3.85 -24.99 3.67
N GLY A 737 2.90 -24.32 4.33
CA GLY A 737 3.15 -23.43 5.46
C GLY A 737 3.78 -22.08 5.06
N THR A 738 3.91 -21.80 3.76
CA THR A 738 4.51 -20.59 3.21
C THR A 738 3.59 -19.93 2.20
N GLU A 739 3.55 -18.60 2.17
CA GLU A 739 2.70 -17.83 1.26
C GLU A 739 3.35 -17.66 -0.13
N ALA A 740 2.62 -18.02 -1.19
CA ALA A 740 3.02 -17.78 -2.57
C ALA A 740 2.67 -16.35 -3.00
N LEU A 741 3.39 -15.80 -3.98
CA LEU A 741 3.09 -14.48 -4.52
C LEU A 741 1.80 -14.50 -5.36
N LEU A 742 0.82 -13.65 -5.04
CA LEU A 742 -0.38 -13.47 -5.86
C LEU A 742 -0.07 -12.63 -7.12
N LEU A 743 -0.11 -13.28 -8.29
CA LEU A 743 0.05 -12.69 -9.62
C LEU A 743 -1.22 -12.91 -10.46
N GLU A 744 -2.23 -12.07 -10.21
CA GLU A 744 -3.49 -12.15 -10.94
C GLU A 744 -3.31 -11.88 -12.45
N PRO A 745 -4.10 -12.54 -13.31
CA PRO A 745 -4.06 -12.28 -14.74
C PRO A 745 -4.44 -10.83 -15.05
N SER A 746 -3.61 -10.17 -15.87
CA SER A 746 -3.86 -8.78 -16.28
C SER A 746 -4.86 -8.68 -17.44
N CYS A 747 -4.91 -9.74 -18.25
CA CYS A 747 -5.62 -9.85 -19.52
C CYS A 747 -5.32 -8.68 -20.47
N ALA A 748 -4.08 -8.17 -20.46
CA ALA A 748 -3.67 -6.98 -21.22
C ALA A 748 -3.84 -7.09 -22.75
N TYR A 749 -4.03 -8.30 -23.27
CA TYR A 749 -4.29 -8.57 -24.70
C TYR A 749 -5.73 -8.31 -25.14
N LEU A 750 -6.66 -8.10 -24.20
CA LEU A 750 -8.06 -7.87 -24.53
C LEU A 750 -8.27 -6.53 -25.23
N LYS A 751 -8.88 -6.57 -26.41
CA LYS A 751 -9.17 -5.40 -27.24
C LYS A 751 -10.57 -4.82 -27.02
N TYR A 752 -11.51 -5.66 -26.61
CA TYR A 752 -12.91 -5.29 -26.46
C TYR A 752 -13.23 -5.04 -25.00
N LYS A 753 -14.08 -4.05 -24.74
CA LYS A 753 -14.63 -3.69 -23.44
C LYS A 753 -16.15 -3.70 -23.52
N TYR A 754 -16.82 -3.72 -22.37
CA TYR A 754 -18.28 -3.65 -22.28
C TYR A 754 -18.84 -2.56 -23.20
N ASN A 755 -19.71 -2.98 -24.12
CA ASN A 755 -20.32 -2.14 -25.14
C ASN A 755 -21.66 -2.76 -25.53
N PRO A 756 -22.66 -2.74 -24.62
CA PRO A 756 -23.91 -3.46 -24.80
C PRO A 756 -24.67 -2.91 -26.02
N LYS A 757 -24.96 -3.79 -26.97
CA LYS A 757 -25.78 -3.52 -28.17
C LYS A 757 -27.00 -4.43 -28.25
N LYS A 758 -26.92 -5.59 -27.60
CA LYS A 758 -28.01 -6.56 -27.46
C LYS A 758 -28.75 -6.27 -26.17
N ASN A 759 -30.07 -6.21 -26.26
CA ASN A 759 -30.94 -6.06 -25.09
C ASN A 759 -31.17 -7.42 -24.37
N GLN A 760 -30.11 -8.23 -24.25
CA GLN A 760 -30.16 -9.62 -23.77
C GLN A 760 -29.03 -9.85 -22.77
N PHE A 761 -29.23 -10.79 -21.85
CA PHE A 761 -28.18 -11.34 -20.98
C PHE A 761 -27.63 -12.64 -21.55
N LEU A 762 -26.41 -12.98 -21.14
CA LEU A 762 -25.76 -14.23 -21.51
C LEU A 762 -25.69 -15.16 -20.31
N LEU A 763 -26.14 -16.40 -20.44
CA LEU A 763 -25.90 -17.46 -19.46
C LEU A 763 -24.61 -18.19 -19.82
N GLY A 764 -23.65 -18.18 -18.90
CA GLY A 764 -22.39 -18.91 -19.02
C GLY A 764 -22.58 -20.44 -19.06
N PRO A 765 -21.50 -21.19 -19.28
CA PRO A 765 -21.57 -22.64 -19.36
C PRO A 765 -21.99 -23.25 -18.02
N ILE A 766 -22.89 -24.25 -18.08
CA ILE A 766 -23.25 -25.09 -16.94
C ILE A 766 -22.88 -26.52 -17.32
N LEU A 767 -21.90 -27.11 -16.62
CA LEU A 767 -21.37 -28.45 -16.95
C LEU A 767 -22.32 -29.58 -16.57
N SER A 768 -23.11 -29.42 -15.50
CA SER A 768 -24.13 -30.39 -15.10
C SER A 768 -25.40 -30.22 -15.95
N ASP A 769 -25.70 -31.21 -16.80
CA ASP A 769 -26.92 -31.22 -17.62
C ASP A 769 -28.20 -31.26 -16.76
N GLU A 770 -28.16 -31.99 -15.65
CA GLU A 770 -29.25 -32.05 -14.66
C GLU A 770 -29.50 -30.66 -14.06
N PHE A 771 -28.43 -30.02 -13.56
CA PHE A 771 -28.56 -28.68 -12.97
C PHE A 771 -28.97 -27.64 -14.00
N ARG A 772 -28.49 -27.74 -15.25
CA ARG A 772 -28.88 -26.82 -16.32
C ARG A 772 -30.38 -26.89 -16.58
N SER A 773 -30.96 -28.09 -16.58
CA SER A 773 -32.41 -28.29 -16.72
C SER A 773 -33.18 -27.69 -15.53
N PHE A 774 -32.73 -27.97 -14.31
CA PHE A 774 -33.29 -27.39 -13.08
C PHE A 774 -33.24 -25.86 -13.10
N PHE A 775 -32.06 -25.27 -13.33
CA PHE A 775 -31.85 -23.82 -13.35
C PHE A 775 -32.76 -23.14 -14.37
N ARG A 776 -32.90 -23.72 -15.57
CA ARG A 776 -33.79 -23.17 -16.60
C ARG A 776 -35.25 -23.18 -16.18
N GLN A 777 -35.72 -24.28 -15.58
CA GLN A 777 -37.10 -24.41 -15.12
C GLN A 777 -37.42 -23.39 -14.01
N GLU A 778 -36.56 -23.33 -13.00
CA GLU A 778 -36.75 -22.44 -11.86
C GLU A 778 -36.59 -20.96 -12.21
N LEU A 779 -35.67 -20.63 -13.13
CA LEU A 779 -35.53 -19.26 -13.62
C LEU A 779 -36.78 -18.80 -14.38
N ASN A 780 -37.36 -19.66 -15.21
CA ASN A 780 -38.64 -19.38 -15.88
C ASN A 780 -39.78 -19.18 -14.88
N PHE A 781 -39.81 -20.00 -13.82
CA PHE A 781 -40.78 -19.83 -12.74
C PHE A 781 -40.62 -18.49 -12.02
N ALA A 782 -39.38 -18.13 -11.67
CA ALA A 782 -39.05 -16.84 -11.03
C ALA A 782 -39.47 -15.64 -11.91
N MET A 783 -39.15 -15.67 -13.21
CA MET A 783 -39.57 -14.62 -14.17
C MET A 783 -41.09 -14.47 -14.25
N ASN A 784 -41.83 -15.58 -14.30
CA ASN A 784 -43.29 -15.55 -14.31
C ASN A 784 -43.86 -14.99 -13.00
N LYS A 785 -43.27 -15.37 -11.86
CA LYS A 785 -43.69 -14.93 -10.52
C LYS A 785 -43.46 -13.43 -10.31
N THR A 786 -42.29 -12.90 -10.71
CA THR A 786 -41.93 -11.48 -10.55
C THR A 786 -42.50 -10.58 -11.64
N LYS A 787 -43.03 -11.17 -12.74
CA LYS A 787 -43.51 -10.48 -13.94
C LYS A 787 -42.40 -9.70 -14.68
N VAL A 788 -41.15 -10.10 -14.48
CA VAL A 788 -39.98 -9.55 -15.18
C VAL A 788 -39.73 -10.37 -16.44
N ASN A 789 -39.64 -9.69 -17.59
CA ASN A 789 -39.36 -10.33 -18.87
C ASN A 789 -37.96 -9.93 -19.37
N VAL A 790 -36.98 -10.81 -19.17
CA VAL A 790 -35.59 -10.64 -19.62
C VAL A 790 -35.21 -11.75 -20.60
N GLU A 791 -34.57 -11.38 -21.70
CA GLU A 791 -34.11 -12.35 -22.69
C GLU A 791 -32.70 -12.84 -22.35
N ILE A 792 -32.53 -14.17 -22.27
CA ILE A 792 -31.29 -14.82 -21.85
C ILE A 792 -30.85 -15.83 -22.92
N GLU A 793 -29.65 -15.63 -23.47
CA GLU A 793 -29.02 -16.54 -24.42
C GLU A 793 -28.05 -17.48 -23.72
N TYR A 794 -28.09 -18.79 -24.01
CA TYR A 794 -27.13 -19.75 -23.44
C TYR A 794 -25.85 -19.83 -24.29
N MET A 795 -24.70 -19.68 -23.64
CA MET A 795 -23.39 -19.87 -24.26
C MET A 795 -22.81 -21.24 -23.87
N PRO A 796 -22.74 -22.20 -24.80
CA PRO A 796 -22.11 -23.49 -24.53
C PRO A 796 -20.59 -23.32 -24.37
N TYR A 797 -19.97 -24.18 -23.57
CA TYR A 797 -18.53 -24.17 -23.28
C TYR A 797 -17.66 -24.13 -24.56
N SER A 798 -18.04 -24.87 -25.60
CA SER A 798 -17.34 -24.91 -26.90
C SER A 798 -17.32 -23.57 -27.65
N SER A 799 -18.18 -22.61 -27.29
CA SER A 799 -18.21 -21.28 -27.89
C SER A 799 -17.26 -20.28 -27.24
N LEU A 800 -16.75 -20.57 -26.03
CA LEU A 800 -15.82 -19.67 -25.32
C LEU A 800 -14.54 -19.39 -26.13
N PHE A 801 -14.02 -20.43 -26.79
CA PHE A 801 -12.72 -20.41 -27.47
C PHE A 801 -12.78 -20.08 -28.97
N LYS A 802 -13.97 -19.70 -29.49
CA LYS A 802 -14.12 -19.34 -30.91
C LYS A 802 -13.56 -17.96 -31.20
N ALA A 803 -12.94 -17.79 -32.37
CA ALA A 803 -12.44 -16.50 -32.81
C ALA A 803 -13.57 -15.44 -32.79
N GLY A 804 -13.28 -14.27 -32.22
CA GLY A 804 -14.23 -13.17 -32.08
C GLY A 804 -15.19 -13.28 -30.88
N SER A 805 -15.04 -14.28 -30.00
CA SER A 805 -15.88 -14.45 -28.81
C SER A 805 -15.89 -13.21 -27.91
N HIS A 806 -14.73 -12.61 -27.62
CA HIS A 806 -14.64 -11.39 -26.79
C HIS A 806 -15.49 -10.22 -27.34
N ARG A 807 -15.50 -10.00 -28.66
CA ARG A 807 -16.36 -8.96 -29.25
C ARG A 807 -17.84 -9.29 -29.08
N ARG A 808 -18.22 -10.54 -29.30
CA ARG A 808 -19.62 -10.97 -29.21
C ARG A 808 -20.13 -10.83 -27.78
N ILE A 809 -19.38 -11.30 -26.79
CA ILE A 809 -19.83 -11.25 -25.39
C ILE A 809 -19.86 -9.83 -24.82
N SER A 810 -19.02 -8.92 -25.32
CA SER A 810 -19.06 -7.52 -24.89
C SER A 810 -20.32 -6.77 -25.31
N GLU A 811 -21.08 -7.32 -26.26
CA GLU A 811 -22.31 -6.71 -26.79
C GLU A 811 -23.57 -7.08 -25.99
N TYR A 812 -23.51 -7.96 -24.98
CA TYR A 812 -24.62 -8.28 -24.08
C TYR A 812 -24.67 -7.33 -22.87
N LYS A 813 -25.85 -7.23 -22.23
CA LYS A 813 -26.04 -6.42 -21.01
C LYS A 813 -25.19 -6.88 -19.82
N GLY A 814 -24.99 -8.18 -19.70
CA GLY A 814 -24.24 -8.80 -18.62
C GLY A 814 -24.21 -10.31 -18.77
N ILE A 815 -23.43 -10.98 -17.93
CA ILE A 815 -23.24 -12.44 -17.99
C ILE A 815 -23.60 -13.05 -16.64
N ILE A 816 -24.47 -14.06 -16.67
CA ILE A 816 -24.85 -14.87 -15.52
C ILE A 816 -23.96 -16.10 -15.48
N HIS A 817 -23.20 -16.28 -14.41
CA HIS A 817 -22.35 -17.44 -14.19
C HIS A 817 -22.91 -18.37 -13.14
N ILE A 818 -22.89 -19.66 -13.46
CA ILE A 818 -22.94 -20.74 -12.48
C ILE A 818 -21.56 -21.40 -12.52
N PRO A 819 -20.68 -21.11 -11.54
CA PRO A 819 -19.31 -21.59 -11.59
C PRO A 819 -19.22 -23.11 -11.53
N PHE A 820 -18.27 -23.66 -12.28
CA PHE A 820 -17.83 -25.05 -12.17
C PHE A 820 -16.39 -25.18 -11.61
N ASP A 821 -15.76 -24.04 -11.34
CA ASP A 821 -14.44 -23.91 -10.73
C ASP A 821 -14.42 -22.67 -9.81
N VAL A 822 -13.35 -22.53 -9.03
CA VAL A 822 -13.10 -21.39 -8.12
C VAL A 822 -12.27 -20.28 -8.77
N THR A 823 -11.61 -20.59 -9.88
CA THR A 823 -10.85 -19.64 -10.69
C THR A 823 -10.95 -20.05 -12.15
N SER A 824 -11.05 -19.09 -13.07
CA SER A 824 -11.05 -19.41 -14.50
C SER A 824 -10.66 -18.23 -15.35
N MET A 825 -9.71 -18.45 -16.27
CA MET A 825 -9.20 -17.40 -17.17
C MET A 825 -10.28 -16.70 -17.98
N TYR A 826 -11.33 -17.41 -18.46
CA TYR A 826 -12.38 -16.76 -19.25
C TYR A 826 -13.28 -15.85 -18.39
N GLN A 827 -13.50 -16.19 -17.11
CA GLN A 827 -14.23 -15.33 -16.18
C GLN A 827 -13.37 -14.10 -15.83
N THR A 828 -12.08 -14.30 -15.59
CA THR A 828 -11.13 -13.20 -15.38
C THR A 828 -11.10 -12.26 -16.59
N GLU A 829 -11.04 -12.80 -17.81
CA GLU A 829 -11.11 -11.99 -19.03
C GLU A 829 -12.39 -11.14 -19.08
N GLN A 830 -13.56 -11.74 -18.84
CA GLN A 830 -14.85 -11.04 -18.84
C GLN A 830 -14.91 -9.94 -17.79
N TYR A 831 -14.38 -10.21 -16.59
CA TYR A 831 -14.23 -9.21 -15.54
C TYR A 831 -13.33 -8.05 -15.98
N ARG A 832 -12.17 -8.36 -16.60
CA ARG A 832 -11.23 -7.37 -17.16
C ARG A 832 -11.78 -6.62 -18.37
N MET A 833 -12.82 -7.12 -19.01
CA MET A 833 -13.58 -6.41 -20.05
C MET A 833 -14.58 -5.42 -19.47
N ASN A 834 -14.72 -5.36 -18.14
CA ASN A 834 -15.69 -4.55 -17.41
C ASN A 834 -17.15 -4.93 -17.69
N ILE A 835 -17.40 -6.19 -18.06
CA ILE A 835 -18.76 -6.68 -18.33
C ILE A 835 -19.41 -6.99 -16.97
N PRO A 836 -20.62 -6.47 -16.66
CA PRO A 836 -21.33 -6.82 -15.44
C PRO A 836 -21.54 -8.34 -15.33
N LEU A 837 -21.09 -8.92 -14.21
CA LEU A 837 -21.12 -10.36 -13.96
C LEU A 837 -22.02 -10.68 -12.77
N PHE A 838 -22.87 -11.68 -12.93
CA PHE A 838 -23.76 -12.19 -11.89
C PHE A 838 -23.27 -13.56 -11.41
N PHE A 839 -23.16 -13.74 -10.10
CA PHE A 839 -22.73 -14.99 -9.47
C PHE A 839 -23.66 -15.35 -8.30
N PRO A 840 -23.88 -16.64 -8.00
CA PRO A 840 -24.60 -17.02 -6.80
C PRO A 840 -23.81 -16.59 -5.55
N SER A 841 -24.53 -16.25 -4.49
CA SER A 841 -23.93 -16.07 -3.17
C SER A 841 -23.21 -17.34 -2.70
N LEU A 842 -22.30 -17.20 -1.75
CA LEU A 842 -21.54 -18.33 -1.19
C LEU A 842 -22.48 -19.43 -0.69
N ASP A 843 -23.53 -19.05 0.03
CA ASP A 843 -24.52 -19.97 0.59
C ASP A 843 -25.30 -20.71 -0.48
N LEU A 844 -25.74 -19.98 -1.52
CA LEU A 844 -26.48 -20.58 -2.62
C LEU A 844 -25.60 -21.54 -3.43
N LEU A 845 -24.35 -21.15 -3.70
CA LEU A 845 -23.40 -21.99 -4.43
C LEU A 845 -23.08 -23.27 -3.67
N ILE A 846 -22.86 -23.20 -2.34
CA ILE A 846 -22.61 -24.37 -1.49
C ILE A 846 -23.82 -25.31 -1.49
N LYS A 847 -25.02 -24.76 -1.31
CA LYS A 847 -26.26 -25.53 -1.35
C LYS A 847 -26.41 -26.29 -2.67
N TRP A 848 -26.14 -25.62 -3.80
CA TRP A 848 -26.20 -26.28 -5.09
C TRP A 848 -25.06 -27.27 -5.31
N HIS A 849 -23.86 -26.99 -4.86
CA HIS A 849 -22.72 -27.89 -4.98
C HIS A 849 -22.92 -29.18 -4.18
N LEU A 850 -23.38 -29.10 -2.93
CA LEU A 850 -23.67 -30.28 -2.10
C LEU A 850 -24.72 -31.20 -2.73
N LYS A 851 -25.67 -30.66 -3.50
CA LYS A 851 -26.74 -31.43 -4.16
C LYS A 851 -26.35 -31.93 -5.56
N TYR A 852 -25.71 -31.09 -6.37
CA TYR A 852 -25.51 -31.32 -7.81
C TYR A 852 -24.04 -31.42 -8.22
N GLN A 853 -23.10 -31.34 -7.27
CA GLN A 853 -21.66 -31.41 -7.52
C GLN A 853 -21.20 -30.41 -8.59
N LEU A 854 -21.62 -29.14 -8.48
CA LEU A 854 -21.37 -28.11 -9.50
C LEU A 854 -19.89 -27.80 -9.76
N LEU A 855 -19.12 -27.64 -8.69
CA LEU A 855 -17.73 -27.21 -8.71
C LEU A 855 -16.75 -28.36 -9.06
N GLN A 856 -17.05 -29.10 -10.12
CA GLN A 856 -16.30 -30.30 -10.53
C GLN A 856 -14.79 -30.02 -10.72
N GLN A 857 -14.42 -28.82 -11.18
CA GLN A 857 -13.02 -28.50 -11.44
C GLN A 857 -12.25 -28.01 -10.21
N ARG A 858 -12.94 -27.79 -9.07
CA ARG A 858 -12.35 -27.34 -7.81
C ARG A 858 -11.34 -28.34 -7.25
N THR A 859 -11.55 -29.64 -7.40
CA THR A 859 -10.63 -30.65 -6.87
C THR A 859 -10.24 -31.62 -7.99
N LEU A 860 -9.06 -32.24 -7.90
CA LEU A 860 -8.67 -33.27 -8.87
C LEU A 860 -9.64 -34.47 -8.84
N ALA A 861 -10.17 -34.81 -7.66
CA ALA A 861 -11.20 -35.84 -7.53
C ALA A 861 -12.50 -35.45 -8.25
N GLY A 862 -12.94 -34.18 -8.12
CA GLY A 862 -14.12 -33.67 -8.80
C GLY A 862 -13.98 -33.71 -10.32
N GLN A 863 -12.78 -33.47 -10.87
CA GLN A 863 -12.51 -33.58 -12.31
C GLN A 863 -12.67 -35.02 -12.83
N GLU A 864 -12.50 -36.00 -11.95
CA GLU A 864 -12.75 -37.42 -12.22
C GLU A 864 -14.20 -37.84 -11.89
N GLY A 865 -15.07 -36.90 -11.53
CA GLY A 865 -16.46 -37.16 -11.15
C GLY A 865 -16.62 -37.77 -9.75
N ARG A 866 -15.64 -37.58 -8.84
CA ARG A 866 -15.64 -38.13 -7.47
C ARG A 866 -15.68 -37.03 -6.42
N SER A 867 -16.46 -37.22 -5.37
CA SER A 867 -16.45 -36.33 -4.18
C SER A 867 -15.51 -36.90 -3.12
N ALA A 868 -14.40 -36.22 -2.87
CA ALA A 868 -13.45 -36.59 -1.82
C ALA A 868 -13.84 -35.98 -0.46
N LYS A 869 -13.48 -36.66 0.63
CA LYS A 869 -13.66 -36.16 2.01
C LYS A 869 -12.37 -35.61 2.62
N ALA A 870 -11.23 -35.83 1.97
CA ALA A 870 -9.92 -35.42 2.45
C ALA A 870 -8.90 -35.46 1.32
N SER A 871 -7.80 -34.73 1.51
CA SER A 871 -6.61 -34.80 0.66
C SER A 871 -5.83 -36.10 0.87
N ALA A 872 -5.03 -36.47 -0.13
CA ALA A 872 -4.15 -37.65 -0.03
C ALA A 872 -3.02 -37.48 1.00
N ILE A 873 -2.73 -36.24 1.41
CA ILE A 873 -1.83 -35.90 2.50
C ILE A 873 -2.51 -34.86 3.42
N PRO A 874 -2.21 -34.85 4.72
CA PRO A 874 -2.70 -33.78 5.59
C PRO A 874 -2.01 -32.45 5.29
N GLY A 875 -2.69 -31.34 5.55
CA GLY A 875 -2.09 -30.01 5.58
C GLY A 875 -1.25 -29.77 6.83
N VAL A 876 -0.62 -28.60 6.90
CA VAL A 876 0.20 -28.14 8.03
C VAL A 876 -0.51 -27.06 8.87
N MET A 877 -1.73 -26.68 8.51
CA MET A 877 -2.54 -25.67 9.19
C MET A 877 -3.74 -26.32 9.90
N ASP A 878 -4.17 -25.73 11.01
CA ASP A 878 -5.33 -26.16 11.78
C ASP A 878 -6.63 -25.55 11.22
N VAL A 879 -6.99 -25.97 10.00
CA VAL A 879 -8.23 -25.58 9.30
C VAL A 879 -8.78 -26.80 8.52
N PRO A 880 -10.06 -26.80 8.11
CA PRO A 880 -10.63 -27.91 7.34
C PRO A 880 -9.88 -28.19 6.03
N ASP A 881 -9.89 -29.45 5.58
CA ASP A 881 -9.20 -29.87 4.37
C ASP A 881 -9.81 -29.24 3.10
N PRO A 882 -9.01 -28.61 2.22
CA PRO A 882 -9.51 -27.97 1.00
C PRO A 882 -10.12 -28.94 -0.01
N ASN A 883 -9.78 -30.22 0.04
CA ASN A 883 -10.32 -31.24 -0.86
C ASN A 883 -11.51 -32.01 -0.25
N ASP A 884 -12.01 -31.62 0.92
CA ASP A 884 -13.32 -32.09 1.37
C ASP A 884 -14.41 -31.38 0.55
N ASP A 885 -15.07 -32.15 -0.30
CA ASP A 885 -16.13 -31.72 -1.24
C ASP A 885 -17.53 -32.02 -0.71
N THR A 886 -17.61 -32.51 0.54
CA THR A 886 -18.85 -33.01 1.14
C THR A 886 -19.23 -32.28 2.42
N TYR A 887 -18.28 -31.57 3.04
CA TYR A 887 -18.47 -30.91 4.31
C TYR A 887 -18.69 -29.40 4.16
N ASP A 888 -19.87 -28.92 4.57
CA ASP A 888 -20.27 -27.52 4.48
C ASP A 888 -19.25 -26.55 5.11
N VAL A 889 -18.69 -26.88 6.27
CA VAL A 889 -17.69 -26.01 6.94
C VAL A 889 -16.41 -25.90 6.13
N ALA A 890 -15.95 -26.98 5.51
CA ALA A 890 -14.80 -26.94 4.61
C ALA A 890 -15.11 -26.10 3.37
N LEU A 891 -16.26 -26.33 2.74
CA LEU A 891 -16.69 -25.57 1.57
C LEU A 891 -16.78 -24.07 1.87
N ARG A 892 -17.40 -23.65 2.98
CA ARG A 892 -17.45 -22.25 3.42
C ARG A 892 -16.07 -21.65 3.62
N HIS A 893 -15.19 -22.38 4.30
CA HIS A 893 -13.83 -21.92 4.57
C HIS A 893 -13.03 -21.66 3.28
N TRP A 894 -13.20 -22.51 2.27
CA TRP A 894 -12.37 -22.46 1.06
C TRP A 894 -12.99 -21.64 -0.07
N LEU A 895 -14.29 -21.78 -0.32
CA LEU A 895 -14.95 -21.12 -1.44
C LEU A 895 -14.99 -19.60 -1.29
N GLN A 896 -14.92 -19.06 -0.07
CA GLN A 896 -14.80 -17.61 0.13
C GLN A 896 -13.59 -16.99 -0.59
N TYR A 897 -12.55 -17.79 -0.94
CA TYR A 897 -11.37 -17.33 -1.67
C TYR A 897 -11.49 -17.43 -3.19
N ALA A 898 -12.62 -17.90 -3.72
CA ALA A 898 -12.86 -17.96 -5.16
C ALA A 898 -12.81 -16.57 -5.78
N ASP A 899 -12.30 -16.49 -7.01
CA ASP A 899 -11.99 -15.24 -7.70
C ASP A 899 -13.18 -14.27 -7.74
N TYR A 900 -14.37 -14.78 -8.05
CA TYR A 900 -15.61 -14.00 -8.12
C TYR A 900 -16.12 -13.51 -6.77
N TYR A 901 -15.56 -13.93 -5.64
CA TYR A 901 -15.81 -13.29 -4.34
C TYR A 901 -14.69 -12.32 -3.92
N GLN A 902 -13.56 -12.32 -4.64
CA GLN A 902 -12.48 -11.35 -4.44
C GLN A 902 -12.63 -10.12 -5.32
N TRP A 903 -13.38 -10.22 -6.41
CA TRP A 903 -13.57 -9.15 -7.37
C TRP A 903 -14.62 -8.13 -6.91
N PRO A 904 -14.28 -6.83 -6.82
CA PRO A 904 -15.29 -5.81 -6.53
C PRO A 904 -16.26 -5.64 -7.70
N TYR A 905 -17.48 -5.19 -7.38
CA TYR A 905 -18.55 -4.88 -8.34
C TYR A 905 -19.11 -6.07 -9.12
N VAL A 906 -18.85 -7.31 -8.70
CA VAL A 906 -19.67 -8.44 -9.11
C VAL A 906 -21.05 -8.34 -8.46
N ILE A 907 -22.07 -8.86 -9.14
CA ILE A 907 -23.44 -8.84 -8.64
C ILE A 907 -23.75 -10.23 -8.07
N LEU A 908 -23.80 -10.34 -6.75
CA LEU A 908 -24.17 -11.60 -6.09
C LEU A 908 -25.68 -11.74 -6.01
N PHE A 909 -26.20 -12.95 -6.17
CA PHE A 909 -27.63 -13.25 -5.97
C PHE A 909 -27.86 -14.40 -5.00
N GLU A 910 -28.84 -14.25 -4.11
CA GLU A 910 -29.17 -15.18 -3.03
C GLU A 910 -30.21 -16.24 -3.44
N SER A 911 -30.96 -15.96 -4.50
CA SER A 911 -31.97 -16.86 -5.07
C SER A 911 -32.24 -16.51 -6.53
N LEU A 912 -33.03 -17.33 -7.23
CA LEU A 912 -33.43 -17.03 -8.60
C LEU A 912 -34.45 -15.88 -8.68
N ASP A 913 -35.28 -15.69 -7.65
CA ASP A 913 -36.15 -14.51 -7.54
C ASP A 913 -35.31 -13.23 -7.43
N ASP A 914 -34.29 -13.24 -6.56
CA ASP A 914 -33.35 -12.13 -6.37
C ASP A 914 -32.49 -11.88 -7.63
N LEU A 915 -32.06 -12.94 -8.33
CA LEU A 915 -31.39 -12.80 -9.63
C LEU A 915 -32.28 -12.04 -10.61
N VAL A 916 -33.53 -12.46 -10.78
CA VAL A 916 -34.47 -11.83 -11.73
C VAL A 916 -34.71 -10.36 -11.38
N GLU A 917 -34.88 -10.04 -10.10
CA GLU A 917 -34.99 -8.65 -9.64
C GLU A 917 -33.74 -7.83 -9.99
N LYS A 918 -32.54 -8.38 -9.76
CA LYS A 918 -31.27 -7.71 -10.06
C LYS A 918 -31.02 -7.53 -11.56
N LEU A 919 -31.48 -8.47 -12.40
CA LEU A 919 -31.41 -8.34 -13.86
C LEU A 919 -32.23 -7.15 -14.39
N GLU A 920 -33.29 -6.75 -13.67
CA GLU A 920 -34.12 -5.59 -14.03
C GLU A 920 -33.60 -4.29 -13.42
N ARG A 921 -33.19 -4.32 -12.14
CA ARG A 921 -33.00 -3.09 -11.33
C ARG A 921 -31.57 -2.57 -11.26
N VAL A 922 -30.55 -3.40 -11.46
CA VAL A 922 -29.16 -2.97 -11.30
C VAL A 922 -28.73 -2.05 -12.44
N ASP A 923 -28.09 -0.92 -12.11
CA ASP A 923 -27.45 -0.07 -13.11
C ASP A 923 -26.15 -0.71 -13.62
N LEU A 924 -26.28 -1.40 -14.75
CA LEU A 924 -25.19 -2.11 -15.42
C LEU A 924 -24.15 -1.17 -16.04
N ALA A 925 -24.55 0.06 -16.40
CA ALA A 925 -23.63 1.04 -16.96
C ALA A 925 -22.74 1.64 -15.85
N GLU A 926 -23.32 1.92 -14.68
CA GLU A 926 -22.58 2.33 -13.49
C GLU A 926 -21.64 1.21 -13.03
N THR A 927 -22.15 -0.02 -12.88
CA THR A 927 -21.35 -1.18 -12.49
C THR A 927 -20.12 -1.35 -13.39
N SER A 928 -20.29 -1.24 -14.70
CA SER A 928 -19.19 -1.32 -15.66
C SER A 928 -18.16 -0.20 -15.51
N ARG A 929 -18.62 1.03 -15.21
CA ARG A 929 -17.74 2.18 -15.00
C ARG A 929 -16.87 1.99 -13.76
N GLU A 930 -17.46 1.51 -12.67
CA GLU A 930 -16.75 1.18 -11.44
C GLU A 930 -15.73 0.05 -11.63
N MET A 931 -16.13 -1.03 -12.33
CA MET A 931 -15.21 -2.09 -12.73
C MET A 931 -14.04 -1.54 -13.57
N MET A 932 -14.31 -0.60 -14.49
CA MET A 932 -13.28 0.01 -15.33
C MET A 932 -12.27 0.82 -14.51
N THR A 933 -12.73 1.61 -13.56
CA THR A 933 -11.87 2.37 -12.64
C THR A 933 -10.97 1.42 -11.86
N TYR A 934 -11.55 0.40 -11.22
CA TYR A 934 -10.79 -0.59 -10.44
C TYR A 934 -9.80 -1.40 -11.30
N ASN A 935 -10.23 -1.89 -12.46
CA ASN A 935 -9.36 -2.66 -13.36
C ASN A 935 -8.21 -1.83 -13.92
N THR A 936 -8.38 -0.53 -14.09
CA THR A 936 -7.30 0.39 -14.50
C THR A 936 -6.26 0.52 -13.39
N TYR A 937 -6.70 0.76 -12.16
CA TYR A 937 -5.83 0.78 -10.97
C TYR A 937 -5.08 -0.54 -10.77
N LEU A 938 -5.80 -1.67 -10.79
CA LEU A 938 -5.19 -2.98 -10.54
C LEU A 938 -4.15 -3.32 -11.61
N LYS A 939 -4.37 -2.91 -12.86
CA LYS A 939 -3.39 -3.09 -13.93
C LYS A 939 -2.06 -2.40 -13.59
N GLU A 940 -2.08 -1.19 -13.05
CA GLU A 940 -0.84 -0.48 -12.64
C GLU A 940 -0.13 -1.22 -11.50
N GLN A 941 -0.87 -1.67 -10.49
CA GLN A 941 -0.32 -2.47 -9.39
C GLN A 941 0.29 -3.78 -9.89
N LEU A 942 -0.36 -4.48 -10.82
CA LEU A 942 0.16 -5.71 -11.42
C LEU A 942 1.44 -5.44 -12.21
N LEU A 943 1.52 -4.34 -12.98
CA LEU A 943 2.74 -3.97 -13.70
C LEU A 943 3.91 -3.76 -12.73
N ASP A 944 3.69 -3.10 -11.60
CA ASP A 944 4.74 -2.90 -10.60
C ASP A 944 5.14 -4.20 -9.88
N LYS A 945 4.19 -5.09 -9.57
CA LYS A 945 4.49 -6.45 -9.10
C LYS A 945 5.36 -7.20 -10.12
N TRP A 946 5.00 -7.15 -11.40
CA TRP A 946 5.77 -7.79 -12.46
C TRP A 946 7.17 -7.22 -12.60
N LYS A 947 7.39 -5.90 -12.50
CA LYS A 947 8.74 -5.32 -12.48
C LYS A 947 9.61 -5.93 -11.38
N ARG A 948 9.07 -6.10 -10.17
CA ARG A 948 9.79 -6.74 -9.05
C ARG A 948 10.11 -8.21 -9.36
N VAL A 949 9.16 -8.94 -9.94
CA VAL A 949 9.36 -10.33 -10.39
C VAL A 949 10.47 -10.40 -11.45
N LEU A 950 10.44 -9.54 -12.46
CA LEU A 950 11.45 -9.52 -13.51
C LEU A 950 12.83 -9.17 -12.96
N THR A 951 12.92 -8.20 -12.05
CA THR A 951 14.19 -7.88 -11.37
C THR A 951 14.72 -9.07 -10.58
N ARG A 952 13.85 -9.81 -9.90
CA ARG A 952 14.23 -11.02 -9.16
C ARG A 952 14.73 -12.13 -10.09
N LEU A 953 14.04 -12.37 -11.21
CA LEU A 953 14.41 -13.37 -12.20
C LEU A 953 15.69 -13.00 -12.98
N ALA A 954 15.94 -11.70 -13.17
CA ALA A 954 17.11 -11.16 -13.88
C ALA A 954 18.43 -11.27 -13.09
N ILE A 955 18.38 -11.53 -11.79
CA ILE A 955 19.55 -11.88 -10.97
C ILE A 955 19.96 -13.30 -11.39
N THR A 956 20.73 -13.41 -12.49
CA THR A 956 21.11 -14.73 -13.02
C THR A 956 22.05 -15.45 -12.05
N LYS A 957 21.81 -16.75 -11.85
CA LYS A 957 22.74 -17.65 -11.14
C LYS A 957 24.09 -17.80 -11.82
N THR A 958 24.22 -17.35 -13.06
CA THR A 958 25.42 -17.46 -13.91
C THR A 958 26.33 -16.23 -13.87
N GLY A 959 26.05 -15.22 -13.03
CA GLY A 959 26.98 -14.12 -12.75
C GLY A 959 27.15 -13.09 -13.87
N HIS A 960 26.40 -13.20 -14.97
CA HIS A 960 26.34 -12.18 -16.01
C HIS A 960 25.23 -11.18 -15.68
N PHE A 961 25.63 -10.06 -15.09
CA PHE A 961 24.79 -8.87 -15.06
C PHE A 961 24.75 -8.29 -16.47
N TRP A 962 23.55 -8.04 -16.99
CA TRP A 962 23.28 -7.50 -18.33
C TRP A 962 24.22 -6.36 -18.72
N ARG A 963 25.30 -6.68 -19.45
CA ARG A 963 26.06 -5.71 -20.21
C ARG A 963 25.49 -5.70 -21.61
N HIS A 964 25.11 -4.52 -22.08
CA HIS A 964 24.80 -4.28 -23.49
C HIS A 964 25.89 -4.89 -24.39
N SER A 965 25.60 -6.01 -25.05
CA SER A 965 26.20 -6.29 -26.34
C SER A 965 25.22 -5.79 -27.40
N LYS A 966 25.65 -4.77 -28.14
CA LYS A 966 25.05 -4.31 -29.39
C LYS A 966 24.53 -5.51 -30.19
N PHE A 967 23.22 -5.63 -30.37
CA PHE A 967 22.70 -6.41 -31.49
C PHE A 967 22.70 -5.48 -32.70
N GLU A 968 23.75 -5.59 -33.50
CA GLU A 968 23.75 -5.05 -34.85
C GLU A 968 22.63 -5.73 -35.64
N LEU A 969 21.78 -4.90 -36.22
CA LEU A 969 20.88 -5.28 -37.31
C LEU A 969 21.73 -5.71 -38.50
N HIS A 970 22.01 -7.00 -38.61
CA HIS A 970 22.31 -7.62 -39.88
C HIS A 970 21.17 -8.56 -40.26
N THR A 971 20.35 -8.06 -41.18
CA THR A 971 19.84 -8.76 -42.36
C THR A 971 19.91 -10.28 -42.32
N LEU A 972 18.75 -10.92 -42.50
CA LEU A 972 18.54 -11.85 -43.61
C LEU A 972 17.05 -11.94 -43.93
N LYS A 973 16.71 -11.47 -45.13
CA LYS A 973 15.52 -11.88 -45.89
C LYS A 973 15.56 -13.40 -46.03
N ILE A 974 14.42 -14.06 -45.81
CA ILE A 974 13.72 -15.00 -46.70
C ILE A 974 12.32 -15.19 -46.13
#